data_AF-A0A1G9M7B7-F1
#
_entry.id   AF-A0A1G9M7B7-F1
#
_cell.length_a   1.000
_cell.length_b   1.000
_cell.length_c   1.000
_cell.angle_alpha   90.00
_cell.angle_beta   90.00
_cell.angle_gamma   90.00
#
_symmetry.space_group_name_H-M   'P 1'
#
loop_
_entity.id
_entity.type
_entity.pdbx_description
1 polymer ?
#
loop_
_entity_poly.entity_id
_entity_poly.type
_entity_poly.pdbx_seq_one_letter_code
_entity_poly.pdbx_strand_id
1 'polypeptide(L)'
;MPKPYRVRTNDLRLPFLRPSTTTAETPQIRLEREGRDEIRRITSAVEKVPWSVNLLQILWTAGPVTLLGAWGGYLLGYGKAPTAENYVFFISYTVITGAAGIIANLVYNLTGGRRAEKTAGKIERVIKSLPELLLVTRNLIVESLEGDARRREAAAMLLRKQDLSPEGVELAAIELLDDRDSARILAQIDIYRRVGLHARIRDLIALYGETFEPQFAELAELAPNATALLRERFEGQAPNLRRGVTRDDNFIERILAAIGQNDELLMTLQDVEEMLILAFELISGRKIPMLTFEYKGRWRLARAFDSLEEARARHRIAQATGLSRLKALTAYLAEQSGTLVEDAAAGLRAEVLLERSQQAMDALAEQTQHLAQAVAAGQSDRRGALRRKADLLSNAIRLYKAAYSAYEQVGRSHAQLLKMSQRWEAISTDLSDESTSLRLGPGRRGLRIREHVIALDDAAKAEVCKHLAKHLATGTSEERHLQHHQQLERDSLLTVGVDAAKRLAIEIALALEPHIQLSRPEVQRAINSSNAADFGQIEPNLSAAAKAALGAAMVKEIDVDLSRTAESLALALVRHYRVELDPAAKAFLIDQYAAREATLNMLSNYLASHSRGDTRNVSYLSQRPPAVGAPPRDWYRALVQARRALN
;
A
#
# COMPACT_ATOMS: atom_id res chain seq x y z
N MET A 1 -46.52 -18.43 58.26
CA MET A 1 -45.27 -19.05 57.76
C MET A 1 -45.61 -20.00 56.64
N PRO A 2 -45.36 -19.61 55.39
CA PRO A 2 -44.27 -20.20 54.59
C PRO A 2 -43.46 -19.16 53.77
N LYS A 3 -42.34 -19.62 53.21
CA LYS A 3 -41.26 -18.86 52.55
C LYS A 3 -41.68 -18.06 51.31
N PRO A 4 -41.15 -16.84 51.09
CA PRO A 4 -41.17 -16.22 49.76
C PRO A 4 -40.01 -16.69 48.88
N TYR A 5 -40.35 -16.80 47.60
CA TYR A 5 -39.59 -17.27 46.45
C TYR A 5 -38.26 -16.53 46.22
N ARG A 6 -37.19 -17.28 45.94
CA ARG A 6 -35.94 -16.78 45.34
C ARG A 6 -36.16 -16.52 43.85
N VAL A 7 -36.01 -15.27 43.42
CA VAL A 7 -35.75 -14.93 42.01
C VAL A 7 -34.24 -15.05 41.79
N ARG A 8 -33.84 -15.92 40.85
CA ARG A 8 -32.47 -16.00 40.34
C ARG A 8 -32.24 -14.85 39.35
N THR A 9 -31.40 -13.89 39.70
CA THR A 9 -30.74 -13.03 38.72
C THR A 9 -29.50 -13.75 38.21
N ASN A 10 -29.48 -14.05 36.91
CA ASN A 10 -28.30 -14.55 36.21
C ASN A 10 -27.28 -13.41 36.09
N ASP A 11 -26.13 -13.57 36.74
CA ASP A 11 -24.92 -12.78 36.50
C ASP A 11 -24.39 -13.05 35.09
N LEU A 12 -24.63 -12.13 34.15
CA LEU A 12 -23.86 -12.02 32.92
C LEU A 12 -22.49 -11.42 33.26
N ARG A 13 -21.52 -12.28 33.54
CA ARG A 13 -20.11 -11.91 33.69
C ARG A 13 -19.54 -11.46 32.33
N LEU A 14 -19.23 -10.18 32.21
CA LEU A 14 -18.39 -9.63 31.14
C LEU A 14 -16.93 -10.12 31.34
N PRO A 15 -16.25 -10.66 30.30
CA PRO A 15 -14.93 -11.25 30.46
C PRO A 15 -13.81 -10.27 30.11
N PHE A 16 -13.73 -9.08 30.72
CA PHE A 16 -12.54 -8.22 30.58
C PHE A 16 -12.33 -7.33 31.82
N LEU A 17 -11.72 -7.89 32.86
CA LEU A 17 -11.03 -7.13 33.90
C LEU A 17 -9.85 -7.99 34.38
N ARG A 18 -8.63 -7.61 34.00
CA ARG A 18 -7.39 -8.15 34.59
C ARG A 18 -6.98 -7.27 35.77
N PRO A 19 -6.47 -7.85 36.87
CA PRO A 19 -5.86 -7.07 37.93
C PRO A 19 -4.49 -6.56 37.46
N SER A 20 -4.28 -5.25 37.52
CA SER A 20 -3.00 -4.61 37.24
C SER A 20 -2.11 -4.65 38.49
N THR A 21 -1.15 -5.57 38.53
CA THR A 21 0.05 -5.40 39.36
C THR A 21 1.04 -4.53 38.57
N THR A 22 0.97 -3.23 38.77
CA THR A 22 1.88 -2.24 38.18
C THR A 22 3.17 -2.14 38.97
N THR A 23 4.25 -2.71 38.46
CA THR A 23 5.58 -2.13 38.60
C THR A 23 5.67 -0.93 37.65
N ALA A 24 6.09 0.23 38.17
CA ALA A 24 6.17 1.49 37.44
C ALA A 24 7.29 1.44 36.39
N GLU A 25 6.99 0.91 35.20
CA GLU A 25 7.81 1.09 34.00
C GLU A 25 7.48 2.45 33.37
N THR A 26 8.51 3.19 32.93
CA THR A 26 8.31 4.47 32.23
C THR A 26 7.57 4.26 30.90
N PRO A 27 6.68 5.18 30.49
CA PRO A 27 5.79 5.00 29.33
C PRO A 27 6.55 4.73 28.02
N GLN A 28 7.75 5.30 27.86
CA GLN A 28 8.61 5.07 26.70
C GLN A 28 9.11 3.62 26.61
N ILE A 29 9.53 3.01 27.73
CA ILE A 29 10.04 1.63 27.74
C ILE A 29 8.92 0.65 27.37
N ARG A 30 7.69 0.91 27.83
CA ARG A 30 6.52 0.12 27.48
C ARG A 30 6.19 0.22 25.99
N LEU A 31 6.21 1.43 25.44
CA LEU A 31 5.92 1.69 24.03
C LEU A 31 6.95 1.00 23.11
N GLU A 32 8.24 1.05 23.46
CA GLU A 32 9.28 0.32 22.72
C GLU A 32 9.09 -1.20 22.77
N ARG A 33 8.68 -1.74 23.92
CA ARG A 33 8.44 -3.19 24.07
C ARG A 33 7.26 -3.64 23.21
N GLU A 34 6.13 -2.92 23.26
CA GLU A 34 4.94 -3.22 22.45
C GLU A 34 5.26 -3.16 20.95
N GLY A 35 6.07 -2.19 20.52
CA GLY A 35 6.51 -2.06 19.13
C GLY A 35 7.47 -3.16 18.66
N ARG A 36 8.44 -3.56 19.50
CA ARG A 36 9.32 -4.70 19.21
C ARG A 36 8.54 -6.00 19.10
N ASP A 37 7.54 -6.19 19.96
CA ASP A 37 6.66 -7.37 19.91
C ASP A 37 5.85 -7.40 18.60
N GLU A 38 5.36 -6.27 18.10
CA GLU A 38 4.69 -6.20 16.79
C GLU A 38 5.64 -6.57 15.64
N ILE A 39 6.85 -6.00 15.60
CA ILE A 39 7.86 -6.32 14.57
C ILE A 39 8.21 -7.81 14.63
N ARG A 40 8.33 -8.38 15.83
CA ARG A 40 8.60 -9.81 16.03
C ARG A 40 7.45 -10.69 15.58
N ARG A 41 6.19 -10.29 15.82
CA ARG A 41 4.99 -10.99 15.32
C ARG A 41 5.02 -11.09 13.79
N ILE A 42 5.20 -9.95 13.12
CA ILE A 42 5.29 -9.85 11.65
C ILE A 42 6.43 -10.73 11.12
N THR A 43 7.61 -10.65 11.75
CA THR A 43 8.78 -11.46 11.35
C THR A 43 8.51 -12.96 11.49
N SER A 44 7.89 -13.39 12.60
CA SER A 44 7.63 -14.81 12.87
C SER A 44 6.61 -15.45 11.91
N ALA A 45 5.73 -14.66 11.29
CA ALA A 45 4.71 -15.16 10.37
C ALA A 45 5.31 -15.68 9.05
N VAL A 46 6.42 -15.09 8.61
CA VAL A 46 7.16 -15.51 7.40
C VAL A 46 7.89 -16.85 7.61
N GLU A 47 8.21 -17.19 8.86
CA GLU A 47 9.08 -18.31 9.20
C GLU A 47 8.34 -19.59 9.59
N LYS A 48 7.01 -19.55 9.69
CA LYS A 48 6.17 -20.74 9.95
C LYS A 48 6.13 -21.65 8.72
N VAL A 49 7.26 -22.29 8.41
CA VAL A 49 7.27 -23.52 7.62
C VAL A 49 6.98 -24.66 8.60
N PRO A 50 5.84 -25.38 8.51
CA PRO A 50 5.50 -26.46 9.43
C PRO A 50 6.32 -27.72 9.09
N TRP A 51 7.60 -27.73 9.47
CA TRP A 51 8.50 -28.85 9.20
C TRP A 51 8.55 -29.90 10.31
N SER A 52 8.04 -29.60 11.50
CA SER A 52 7.93 -30.61 12.58
C SER A 52 7.06 -31.80 12.18
N VAL A 53 6.02 -31.57 11.37
CA VAL A 53 5.16 -32.61 10.78
C VAL A 53 5.93 -33.42 9.72
N ASN A 54 6.78 -32.75 8.93
CA ASN A 54 7.58 -33.37 7.87
C ASN A 54 8.73 -34.22 8.44
N LEU A 55 9.36 -33.77 9.54
CA LEU A 55 10.40 -34.52 10.25
C LEU A 55 9.83 -35.77 10.92
N LEU A 56 8.64 -35.65 11.53
CA LEU A 56 7.95 -36.80 12.10
C LEU A 56 7.55 -37.81 11.01
N GLN A 57 7.11 -37.33 9.84
CA GLN A 57 6.86 -38.18 8.67
C GLN A 57 8.13 -38.85 8.14
N ILE A 58 9.26 -38.14 8.03
CA ILE A 58 10.55 -38.71 7.61
C ILE A 58 11.03 -39.75 8.63
N LEU A 59 10.91 -39.47 9.92
CA LEU A 59 11.31 -40.40 10.99
C LEU A 59 10.42 -41.64 11.04
N TRP A 60 9.11 -41.46 10.81
CA TRP A 60 8.14 -42.55 10.72
C TRP A 60 8.33 -43.41 9.46
N THR A 61 8.64 -42.78 8.32
CA THR A 61 8.85 -43.49 7.05
C THR A 61 10.21 -44.18 6.98
N ALA A 62 11.26 -43.59 7.54
CA ALA A 62 12.63 -44.14 7.50
C ALA A 62 12.94 -45.17 8.59
N GLY A 63 12.10 -45.29 9.64
CA GLY A 63 12.26 -46.28 10.71
C GLY A 63 11.20 -47.39 10.68
N PRO A 64 10.04 -47.21 11.33
CA PRO A 64 9.05 -48.28 11.48
C PRO A 64 8.51 -48.85 10.16
N VAL A 65 8.22 -47.99 9.18
CA VAL A 65 7.59 -48.39 7.91
C VAL A 65 8.55 -49.17 7.02
N THR A 66 9.80 -48.72 6.90
CA THR A 66 10.87 -49.43 6.20
C THR A 66 11.21 -50.75 6.88
N LEU A 67 11.21 -50.82 8.20
CA LEU A 67 11.45 -52.07 8.94
C LEU A 67 10.30 -53.08 8.71
N LEU A 68 9.05 -52.64 8.78
CA LEU A 68 7.88 -53.47 8.49
C LEU A 68 7.83 -53.92 7.02
N GLY A 69 8.17 -53.03 6.09
CA GLY A 69 8.26 -53.34 4.67
C GLY A 69 9.37 -54.34 4.36
N ALA A 70 10.54 -54.20 4.98
CA ALA A 70 11.64 -55.15 4.87
C ALA A 70 11.27 -56.52 5.47
N TRP A 71 10.59 -56.53 6.62
CA TRP A 71 10.12 -57.76 7.27
C TRP A 71 9.09 -58.50 6.40
N GLY A 72 8.09 -57.78 5.88
CA GLY A 72 7.07 -58.33 4.98
C GLY A 72 7.65 -58.80 3.64
N GLY A 73 8.58 -58.05 3.05
CA GLY A 73 9.26 -58.41 1.81
C GLY A 73 10.14 -59.66 1.95
N TYR A 74 10.85 -59.82 3.07
CA TYR A 74 11.64 -61.03 3.33
C TYR A 74 10.75 -62.25 3.58
N LEU A 75 9.64 -62.07 4.30
CA LEU A 75 8.68 -63.15 4.55
C LEU A 75 8.02 -63.63 3.26
N LEU A 76 7.60 -62.72 2.39
CA LEU A 76 6.96 -63.03 1.10
C LEU A 76 7.95 -63.57 0.07
N GLY A 77 9.17 -63.04 0.02
CA GLY A 77 10.16 -63.41 -1.00
C GLY A 77 10.96 -64.67 -0.68
N TYR A 78 11.27 -64.91 0.59
CA TYR A 78 12.17 -66.00 1.01
C TYR A 78 11.56 -66.95 2.05
N GLY A 79 10.33 -66.69 2.53
CA GLY A 79 9.63 -67.56 3.48
C GLY A 79 10.26 -67.63 4.88
N LYS A 80 11.21 -66.74 5.20
CA LYS A 80 12.01 -66.76 6.43
C LYS A 80 12.16 -65.35 6.97
N ALA A 81 12.31 -65.24 8.30
CA ALA A 81 12.61 -63.98 8.94
C ALA A 81 13.99 -63.44 8.49
N PRO A 82 14.20 -62.10 8.48
CA PRO A 82 15.49 -61.51 8.11
C PRO A 82 16.63 -62.00 9.01
N THR A 83 17.83 -62.17 8.45
CA THR A 83 19.05 -62.52 9.19
C THR A 83 19.55 -61.36 10.05
N ALA A 84 20.35 -61.65 11.07
CA ALA A 84 20.88 -60.65 11.99
C ALA A 84 21.70 -59.55 11.29
N GLU A 85 22.45 -59.89 10.24
CA GLU A 85 23.22 -58.93 9.43
C GLU A 85 22.31 -57.90 8.72
N ASN A 86 21.15 -58.31 8.23
CA ASN A 86 20.19 -57.40 7.61
C ASN A 86 19.58 -56.45 8.63
N TYR A 87 19.29 -56.91 9.85
CA TYR A 87 18.84 -56.03 10.93
C TYR A 87 19.90 -54.97 11.26
N VAL A 88 21.17 -55.36 11.35
CA VAL A 88 22.27 -54.41 11.58
C VAL A 88 22.35 -53.38 10.46
N PHE A 89 22.22 -53.79 9.19
CA PHE A 89 22.21 -52.87 8.04
C PHE A 89 21.03 -51.88 8.08
N PHE A 90 19.80 -52.34 8.35
CA PHE A 90 18.64 -51.46 8.42
C PHE A 90 18.70 -50.50 9.61
N ILE A 91 19.11 -50.99 10.79
CA ILE A 91 19.26 -50.15 11.98
C ILE A 91 20.33 -49.07 11.75
N SER A 92 21.48 -49.45 11.17
CA SER A 92 22.55 -48.48 10.87
C SER A 92 22.13 -47.47 9.79
N TYR A 93 21.40 -47.89 8.75
CA TYR A 93 20.82 -46.98 7.77
C TYR A 93 19.82 -45.98 8.38
N THR A 94 18.93 -46.45 9.25
CA THR A 94 17.95 -45.58 9.94
C THR A 94 18.64 -44.60 10.88
N VAL A 95 19.68 -45.03 11.62
CA VAL A 95 20.46 -44.15 12.51
C VAL A 95 21.19 -43.07 11.71
N ILE A 96 21.84 -43.43 10.59
CA ILE A 96 22.55 -42.47 9.73
C ILE A 96 21.56 -41.47 9.11
N THR A 97 20.42 -41.95 8.62
CA THR A 97 19.38 -41.09 8.01
C THR A 97 18.73 -40.17 9.05
N GLY A 98 18.48 -40.67 10.27
CA GLY A 98 18.01 -39.87 11.40
C GLY A 98 19.02 -38.79 11.81
N ALA A 99 20.30 -39.15 11.91
CA ALA A 99 21.37 -38.20 12.21
C ALA A 99 21.51 -37.13 11.11
N ALA A 100 21.47 -37.52 9.83
CA ALA A 100 21.48 -36.57 8.71
C ALA A 100 20.28 -35.61 8.75
N GLY A 101 19.09 -36.11 9.11
CA GLY A 101 17.89 -35.28 9.31
C GLY A 101 18.05 -34.26 10.45
N ILE A 102 18.65 -34.66 11.58
CA ILE A 102 18.94 -33.76 12.71
C ILE A 102 19.97 -32.70 12.30
N ILE A 103 21.05 -33.09 11.60
CA ILE A 103 22.08 -32.15 11.12
C ILE A 103 21.47 -31.16 10.11
N ALA A 104 20.65 -31.63 9.18
CA ALA A 104 19.95 -30.76 8.23
C ALA A 104 19.03 -29.75 8.94
N ASN A 105 18.33 -30.17 10.00
CA ASN A 105 17.52 -29.28 10.83
C ASN A 105 18.36 -28.23 11.58
N LEU A 106 19.51 -28.64 12.14
CA LEU A 106 20.43 -27.71 12.80
C LEU A 106 20.98 -26.67 11.82
N VAL A 107 21.43 -27.09 10.64
CA VAL A 107 21.92 -26.19 9.58
C VAL A 107 20.81 -25.26 9.09
N TYR A 108 19.59 -25.76 8.96
CA TYR A 108 18.43 -24.95 8.59
C TYR A 108 18.07 -23.91 9.65
N ASN A 109 18.04 -24.27 10.94
CA ASN A 109 17.75 -23.33 12.02
C ASN A 109 18.84 -22.26 12.17
N LEU A 110 20.11 -22.64 11.99
CA LEU A 110 21.24 -21.70 11.98
C LEU A 110 21.19 -20.73 10.80
N THR A 111 20.74 -21.19 9.62
CA THR A 111 20.58 -20.32 8.44
C THR A 111 19.27 -19.53 8.45
N GLY A 112 18.24 -20.02 9.13
CA GLY A 112 16.95 -19.39 9.35
C GLY A 112 17.07 -18.12 10.19
N GLY A 113 17.81 -18.15 11.30
CA GLY A 113 18.02 -16.97 12.16
C GLY A 113 18.58 -15.76 11.41
N ARG A 114 19.53 -15.96 10.48
CA ARG A 114 20.07 -14.89 9.61
C ARG A 114 19.05 -14.35 8.62
N ARG A 115 18.06 -15.15 8.19
CA ARG A 115 16.97 -14.70 7.31
C ARG A 115 15.90 -13.95 8.11
N ALA A 116 15.61 -14.39 9.33
CA ALA A 116 14.74 -13.71 10.29
C ALA A 116 15.24 -12.29 10.53
N GLU A 117 16.51 -12.18 10.90
CA GLU A 117 17.17 -10.91 11.22
C GLU A 117 17.19 -9.96 10.01
N LYS A 118 17.46 -10.50 8.81
CA LYS A 118 17.37 -9.72 7.56
C LYS A 118 15.95 -9.26 7.23
N THR A 119 14.93 -10.03 7.63
CA THR A 119 13.53 -9.68 7.39
C THR A 119 13.05 -8.65 8.41
N ALA A 120 13.37 -8.84 9.69
CA ALA A 120 13.17 -7.87 10.75
C ALA A 120 13.81 -6.53 10.40
N GLY A 121 15.09 -6.51 9.97
CA GLY A 121 15.77 -5.28 9.58
C GLY A 121 15.14 -4.57 8.36
N LYS A 122 14.46 -5.30 7.46
CA LYS A 122 13.68 -4.69 6.37
C LYS A 122 12.37 -4.09 6.88
N ILE A 123 11.68 -4.78 7.78
CA ILE A 123 10.44 -4.31 8.41
C ILE A 123 10.74 -3.04 9.22
N GLU A 124 11.76 -3.06 10.07
CA GLU A 124 12.22 -1.91 10.85
C GLU A 124 12.55 -0.71 9.96
N ARG A 125 13.25 -0.94 8.84
CA ARG A 125 13.56 0.13 7.88
C ARG A 125 12.30 0.76 7.32
N VAL A 126 11.34 -0.04 6.86
CA VAL A 126 10.09 0.48 6.28
C VAL A 126 9.28 1.26 7.31
N ILE A 127 9.12 0.72 8.52
CA ILE A 127 8.41 1.38 9.63
C ILE A 127 9.08 2.69 10.02
N LYS A 128 10.41 2.76 9.96
CA LYS A 128 11.16 3.98 10.23
C LYS A 128 10.98 5.02 9.12
N SER A 129 11.13 4.60 7.86
CA SER A 129 11.21 5.49 6.70
C SER A 129 9.86 6.01 6.24
N LEU A 130 8.75 5.25 6.34
CA LEU A 130 7.45 5.72 5.83
C LEU A 130 6.98 7.03 6.51
N PRO A 131 7.00 7.16 7.85
CA PRO A 131 6.67 8.45 8.49
C PRO A 131 7.66 9.56 8.16
N GLU A 132 8.95 9.25 7.97
CA GLU A 132 9.96 10.25 7.58
C GLU A 132 9.68 10.78 6.17
N LEU A 133 9.35 9.89 5.24
CA LEU A 133 8.98 10.23 3.87
C LEU A 133 7.67 11.00 3.79
N LEU A 134 6.73 10.78 4.71
CA LEU A 134 5.54 11.61 4.84
C LEU A 134 5.90 13.07 5.12
N LEU A 135 6.85 13.30 6.04
CA LEU A 135 7.33 14.65 6.38
C LEU A 135 8.10 15.28 5.20
N VAL A 136 8.93 14.50 4.52
CA VAL A 136 9.63 14.97 3.30
C VAL A 136 8.62 15.34 2.22
N THR A 137 7.59 14.52 2.00
CA THR A 137 6.52 14.79 1.01
C THR A 137 5.75 16.06 1.35
N ARG A 138 5.41 16.27 2.63
CA ARG A 138 4.78 17.52 3.09
C ARG A 138 5.65 18.74 2.82
N ASN A 139 6.96 18.63 3.08
CA ASN A 139 7.90 19.70 2.75
C ASN A 139 7.94 19.97 1.23
N LEU A 140 7.97 18.92 0.40
CA LEU A 140 7.92 19.05 -1.06
C LEU A 140 6.62 19.73 -1.53
N ILE A 141 5.46 19.43 -0.91
CA ILE A 141 4.18 20.09 -1.20
C ILE A 141 4.34 21.60 -0.95
N VAL A 142 4.79 21.99 0.24
CA VAL A 142 4.95 23.41 0.61
C VAL A 142 5.99 24.10 -0.27
N GLU A 143 7.10 23.44 -0.57
CA GLU A 143 8.16 24.01 -1.39
C GLU A 143 7.74 24.22 -2.84
N SER A 144 6.86 23.36 -3.37
CA SER A 144 6.30 23.49 -4.73
C SER A 144 5.32 24.66 -4.92
N LEU A 145 4.87 25.28 -3.82
CA LEU A 145 3.97 26.44 -3.83
C LEU A 145 4.76 27.75 -3.66
N GLU A 146 4.22 28.87 -4.16
CA GLU A 146 4.82 30.20 -4.04
C GLU A 146 3.92 31.19 -3.30
N GLY A 147 4.53 32.24 -2.72
CA GLY A 147 3.85 33.37 -2.09
C GLY A 147 2.80 32.97 -1.04
N ASP A 148 1.60 33.52 -1.15
CA ASP A 148 0.49 33.31 -0.20
C ASP A 148 -0.07 31.89 -0.23
N ALA A 149 0.07 31.15 -1.34
CA ALA A 149 -0.35 29.76 -1.38
C ALA A 149 0.53 28.89 -0.46
N ARG A 150 1.85 29.15 -0.44
CA ARG A 150 2.79 28.48 0.47
C ARG A 150 2.45 28.74 1.93
N ARG A 151 2.19 30.01 2.28
CA ARG A 151 1.81 30.42 3.65
C ARG A 151 0.54 29.70 4.11
N ARG A 152 -0.50 29.72 3.27
CA ARG A 152 -1.80 29.10 3.56
C ARG A 152 -1.71 27.58 3.71
N GLU A 153 -0.95 26.91 2.84
CA GLU A 153 -0.78 25.45 2.93
C GLU A 153 -0.01 25.04 4.19
N ALA A 154 1.07 25.76 4.52
CA ALA A 154 1.83 25.50 5.75
C ALA A 154 0.97 25.69 7.01
N ALA A 155 0.17 26.76 7.05
CA ALA A 155 -0.76 27.01 8.15
C ALA A 155 -1.86 25.93 8.23
N ALA A 156 -2.41 25.49 7.09
CA ALA A 156 -3.38 24.41 7.05
C ALA A 156 -2.80 23.10 7.61
N MET A 157 -1.55 22.76 7.25
CA MET A 157 -0.85 21.59 7.79
C MET A 157 -0.65 21.68 9.31
N LEU A 158 -0.32 22.86 9.84
CA LEU A 158 -0.21 23.08 11.30
C LEU A 158 -1.54 22.86 12.01
N LEU A 159 -2.62 23.49 11.52
CA LEU A 159 -3.94 23.45 12.16
C LEU A 159 -4.55 22.05 12.22
N ARG A 160 -4.15 21.14 11.31
CA ARG A 160 -4.56 19.72 11.35
C ARG A 160 -4.03 18.98 12.58
N LYS A 161 -2.90 19.39 13.17
CA LYS A 161 -2.31 18.71 14.33
C LYS A 161 -3.20 18.87 15.56
N GLN A 162 -3.72 17.76 16.12
CA GLN A 162 -4.57 17.82 17.33
C GLN A 162 -3.90 18.60 18.48
N ASP A 163 -2.68 18.21 18.85
CA ASP A 163 -1.90 18.82 19.94
C ASP A 163 -0.97 19.93 19.44
N LEU A 164 -1.51 20.86 18.66
CA LEU A 164 -0.80 22.08 18.25
C LEU A 164 -0.71 23.06 19.44
N SER A 165 0.49 23.51 19.82
CA SER A 165 0.64 24.45 20.94
C SER A 165 -0.08 25.77 20.66
N PRO A 166 -0.45 26.56 21.69
CA PRO A 166 -1.09 27.86 21.48
C PRO A 166 -0.28 28.79 20.58
N GLU A 167 1.06 28.76 20.69
CA GLU A 167 1.96 29.52 19.81
C GLU A 167 1.92 29.00 18.37
N GLY A 168 1.73 27.70 18.18
CA GLY A 168 1.51 27.11 16.86
C GLY A 168 0.16 27.50 16.25
N VAL A 169 -0.90 27.63 17.07
CA VAL A 169 -2.21 28.16 16.64
C VAL A 169 -2.07 29.63 16.25
N GLU A 170 -1.36 30.43 17.05
CA GLU A 170 -1.07 31.84 16.76
C GLU A 170 -0.33 31.99 15.44
N LEU A 171 0.76 31.22 15.24
CA LEU A 171 1.54 31.25 14.00
C LEU A 171 0.67 30.91 12.79
N ALA A 172 -0.12 29.84 12.87
CA ALA A 172 -1.00 29.47 11.76
C ALA A 172 -2.06 30.54 11.47
N ALA A 173 -2.58 31.20 12.50
CA ALA A 173 -3.53 32.29 12.34
C ALA A 173 -2.89 33.55 11.72
N ILE A 174 -1.65 33.89 12.10
CA ILE A 174 -0.88 35.00 11.48
C ILE A 174 -0.69 34.72 9.99
N GLU A 175 -0.27 33.50 9.63
CA GLU A 175 -0.02 33.13 8.23
C GLU A 175 -1.30 33.12 7.36
N LEU A 176 -2.48 32.93 7.97
CA LEU A 176 -3.77 32.90 7.25
C LEU A 176 -4.49 34.24 7.21
N LEU A 177 -4.49 34.99 8.32
CA LEU A 177 -5.28 36.22 8.48
C LEU A 177 -4.44 37.49 8.30
N ASP A 178 -3.11 37.39 8.38
CA ASP A 178 -2.17 38.51 8.42
C ASP A 178 -2.47 39.54 9.53
N ASP A 179 -3.21 39.12 10.56
CA ASP A 179 -3.61 39.94 11.71
C ASP A 179 -3.16 39.32 13.03
N ARG A 180 -2.25 40.03 13.72
CA ARG A 180 -1.65 39.58 14.99
C ARG A 180 -2.63 39.62 16.15
N ASP A 181 -3.56 40.56 16.17
CA ASP A 181 -4.50 40.67 17.29
C ASP A 181 -5.52 39.53 17.24
N SER A 182 -6.06 39.24 16.05
CA SER A 182 -6.90 38.07 15.82
C SER A 182 -6.17 36.75 16.12
N ALA A 183 -4.92 36.61 15.69
CA ALA A 183 -4.13 35.42 15.98
C ALA A 183 -3.92 35.20 17.50
N ARG A 184 -3.67 36.27 18.26
CA ARG A 184 -3.51 36.20 19.71
C ARG A 184 -4.80 35.78 20.41
N ILE A 185 -5.96 36.22 19.93
CA ILE A 185 -7.26 35.80 20.45
C ILE A 185 -7.47 34.29 20.22
N LEU A 186 -7.14 33.78 19.04
CA LEU A 186 -7.21 32.34 18.74
C LEU A 186 -6.29 31.52 19.64
N ALA A 187 -5.07 31.99 19.90
CA ALA A 187 -4.15 31.36 20.85
C ALA A 187 -4.73 31.34 22.27
N GLN A 188 -5.36 32.44 22.71
CA GLN A 188 -6.02 32.53 24.00
C GLN A 188 -7.21 31.55 24.12
N ILE A 189 -7.98 31.38 23.05
CA ILE A 189 -9.05 30.38 22.97
C ILE A 189 -8.47 28.96 23.15
N ASP A 190 -7.34 28.63 22.49
CA ASP A 190 -6.72 27.31 22.64
C ASP A 190 -6.17 27.08 24.06
N ILE A 191 -5.63 28.12 24.73
CA ILE A 191 -5.23 28.06 26.15
C ILE A 191 -6.44 27.69 27.02
N TYR A 192 -7.57 28.38 26.86
CA TYR A 192 -8.77 28.08 27.64
C TYR A 192 -9.35 26.70 27.33
N ARG A 193 -9.29 26.26 26.06
CA ARG A 193 -9.69 24.92 25.65
C ARG A 193 -8.89 23.84 26.38
N ARG A 194 -7.56 23.98 26.43
CA ARG A 194 -6.66 23.00 27.07
C ARG A 194 -6.92 22.85 28.57
N VAL A 195 -7.35 23.91 29.23
CA VAL A 195 -7.70 23.91 30.68
C VAL A 195 -9.18 23.58 30.92
N GLY A 196 -9.99 23.42 29.86
CA GLY A 196 -11.42 23.08 29.95
C GLY A 196 -12.36 24.24 30.31
N LEU A 197 -11.91 25.49 30.15
CA LEU A 197 -12.68 26.70 30.50
C LEU A 197 -13.63 27.14 29.38
N HIS A 198 -14.57 26.27 29.01
CA HIS A 198 -15.50 26.49 27.88
C HIS A 198 -16.40 27.72 28.03
N ALA A 199 -16.71 28.14 29.26
CA ALA A 199 -17.48 29.37 29.48
C ALA A 199 -16.72 30.60 28.96
N ARG A 200 -15.40 30.68 29.20
CA ARG A 200 -14.59 31.78 28.68
C ARG A 200 -14.41 31.76 27.18
N ILE A 201 -14.36 30.57 26.58
CA ILE A 201 -14.36 30.43 25.12
C ILE A 201 -15.64 31.05 24.53
N ARG A 202 -16.81 30.73 25.10
CA ARG A 202 -18.09 31.33 24.65
C ARG A 202 -18.11 32.85 24.79
N ASP A 203 -17.55 33.39 25.88
CA ASP A 203 -17.45 34.84 26.06
C ASP A 203 -16.58 35.49 24.96
N LEU A 204 -15.44 34.87 24.61
CA LEU A 204 -14.56 35.36 23.54
C LEU A 204 -15.21 35.24 22.15
N ILE A 205 -15.91 34.14 21.88
CA ILE A 205 -16.67 33.97 20.63
C ILE A 205 -17.74 35.05 20.51
N ALA A 206 -18.48 35.32 21.58
CA ALA A 206 -19.51 36.37 21.58
C ALA A 206 -18.93 37.77 21.41
N LEU A 207 -17.73 38.03 21.98
CA LEU A 207 -17.08 39.33 21.90
C LEU A 207 -16.44 39.62 20.54
N TYR A 208 -15.83 38.61 19.91
CA TYR A 208 -15.03 38.78 18.69
C TYR A 208 -15.64 38.16 17.43
N GLY A 209 -16.76 37.43 17.54
CA GLY A 209 -17.37 36.74 16.40
C GLY A 209 -17.70 37.66 15.22
N GLU A 210 -18.23 38.86 15.49
CA GLU A 210 -18.53 39.84 14.43
C GLU A 210 -17.27 40.35 13.70
N THR A 211 -16.10 40.27 14.34
CA THR A 211 -14.80 40.62 13.72
C THR A 211 -14.25 39.47 12.89
N PHE A 212 -14.38 38.23 13.36
CA PHE A 212 -13.83 37.04 12.69
C PHE A 212 -14.67 36.56 11.50
N GLU A 213 -15.99 36.68 11.52
CA GLU A 213 -16.84 36.16 10.44
C GLU A 213 -16.51 36.74 9.05
N PRO A 214 -16.31 38.06 8.87
CA PRO A 214 -15.87 38.62 7.59
C PRO A 214 -14.52 38.06 7.12
N GLN A 215 -13.55 37.94 8.04
CA GLN A 215 -12.22 37.39 7.74
C GLN A 215 -12.29 35.93 7.32
N PHE A 216 -13.13 35.12 8.00
CA PHE A 216 -13.37 33.75 7.59
C PHE A 216 -14.07 33.65 6.24
N ALA A 217 -15.02 34.55 5.93
CA ALA A 217 -15.68 34.56 4.64
C ALA A 217 -14.69 34.86 3.50
N GLU A 218 -13.83 35.87 3.67
CA GLU A 218 -12.77 36.21 2.70
C GLU A 218 -11.77 35.06 2.53
N LEU A 219 -11.29 34.48 3.64
CA LEU A 219 -10.37 33.34 3.59
C LEU A 219 -11.02 32.10 2.96
N ALA A 220 -12.32 31.88 3.15
CA ALA A 220 -13.03 30.72 2.62
C ALA A 220 -13.06 30.68 1.08
N GLU A 221 -13.05 31.84 0.41
CA GLU A 221 -12.96 31.90 -1.06
C GLU A 221 -11.59 31.42 -1.56
N LEU A 222 -10.54 31.67 -0.78
CA LEU A 222 -9.15 31.39 -1.14
C LEU A 222 -8.66 30.02 -0.65
N ALA A 223 -9.03 29.61 0.56
CA ALA A 223 -8.55 28.42 1.25
C ALA A 223 -9.64 27.81 2.17
N PRO A 224 -10.71 27.23 1.60
CA PRO A 224 -11.89 26.79 2.35
C PRO A 224 -11.56 25.78 3.46
N ASN A 225 -10.63 24.85 3.19
CA ASN A 225 -10.22 23.83 4.16
C ASN A 225 -9.46 24.44 5.35
N ALA A 226 -8.59 25.42 5.10
CA ALA A 226 -7.85 26.11 6.16
C ALA A 226 -8.81 26.95 7.02
N THR A 227 -9.76 27.63 6.39
CA THR A 227 -10.81 28.38 7.10
C THR A 227 -11.65 27.49 7.99
N ALA A 228 -12.07 26.31 7.49
CA ALA A 228 -12.86 25.38 8.29
C ALA A 228 -12.10 24.96 9.57
N LEU A 229 -10.82 24.61 9.44
CA LEU A 229 -9.97 24.28 10.58
C LEU A 229 -9.78 25.47 11.54
N LEU A 230 -9.56 26.67 11.01
CA LEU A 230 -9.38 27.87 11.82
C LEU A 230 -10.66 28.26 12.57
N ARG A 231 -11.82 28.11 11.93
CA ARG A 231 -13.15 28.33 12.52
C ARG A 231 -13.44 27.31 13.62
N GLU A 232 -13.15 26.02 13.41
CA GLU A 232 -13.26 25.00 14.46
C GLU A 232 -12.40 25.38 15.69
N ARG A 233 -11.17 25.86 15.46
CA ARG A 233 -10.28 26.32 16.54
C ARG A 233 -10.83 27.54 17.27
N PHE A 234 -11.41 28.50 16.55
CA PHE A 234 -12.10 29.65 17.14
C PHE A 234 -13.28 29.22 18.02
N GLU A 235 -14.01 28.20 17.62
CA GLU A 235 -15.09 27.60 18.41
C GLU A 235 -14.59 26.81 19.64
N GLY A 236 -13.26 26.75 19.84
CA GLY A 236 -12.63 25.96 20.90
C GLY A 236 -12.64 24.46 20.62
N GLN A 237 -12.79 24.06 19.36
CA GLN A 237 -12.74 22.66 18.92
C GLN A 237 -11.35 22.36 18.33
N ALA A 238 -10.82 21.19 18.65
CA ALA A 238 -9.58 20.70 18.06
C ALA A 238 -9.87 19.43 17.24
N PRO A 239 -9.07 19.14 16.21
CA PRO A 239 -9.15 17.89 15.46
C PRO A 239 -9.19 16.69 16.40
N ASN A 240 -10.11 15.76 16.12
CA ASN A 240 -10.30 14.56 16.93
C ASN A 240 -9.60 13.38 16.25
N LEU A 241 -8.53 12.86 16.86
CA LEU A 241 -7.81 11.68 16.35
C LEU A 241 -8.69 10.46 16.16
N ARG A 242 -9.71 10.25 17.00
CA ARG A 242 -10.64 9.13 16.87
C ARG A 242 -11.52 9.26 15.63
N ARG A 243 -11.87 10.49 15.24
CA ARG A 243 -12.59 10.70 13.99
C ARG A 243 -11.70 10.43 12.78
N GLY A 244 -10.39 10.67 12.91
CA GLY A 244 -9.43 10.62 11.82
C GLY A 244 -9.60 11.81 10.86
N VAL A 245 -8.85 11.78 9.77
CA VAL A 245 -8.86 12.80 8.72
C VAL A 245 -9.56 12.24 7.48
N THR A 246 -10.39 13.06 6.84
CA THR A 246 -11.02 12.66 5.57
C THR A 246 -9.96 12.54 4.49
N ARG A 247 -9.95 11.42 3.78
CA ARG A 247 -9.03 11.23 2.65
C ARG A 247 -9.36 12.15 1.49
N ASP A 248 -8.36 12.42 0.68
CA ASP A 248 -8.58 13.00 -0.63
C ASP A 248 -9.36 12.05 -1.55
N ASP A 249 -10.32 12.59 -2.29
CA ASP A 249 -11.20 11.80 -3.13
C ASP A 249 -10.43 11.29 -4.36
N ASN A 250 -10.57 9.99 -4.64
CA ASN A 250 -10.04 9.35 -5.86
C ASN A 250 -8.51 9.36 -6.01
N PHE A 251 -7.74 9.56 -4.92
CA PHE A 251 -6.26 9.52 -4.99
C PHE A 251 -5.72 8.20 -5.56
N ILE A 252 -6.33 7.06 -5.19
CA ILE A 252 -5.97 5.75 -5.74
C ILE A 252 -6.29 5.69 -7.23
N GLU A 253 -7.44 6.23 -7.66
CA GLU A 253 -7.83 6.25 -9.07
C GLU A 253 -6.85 7.08 -9.89
N ARG A 254 -6.42 8.24 -9.40
CA ARG A 254 -5.40 9.09 -10.04
C ARG A 254 -4.05 8.38 -10.15
N ILE A 255 -3.59 7.72 -9.08
CA ILE A 255 -2.36 6.91 -9.12
C ILE A 255 -2.48 5.77 -10.12
N LEU A 256 -3.60 5.04 -10.13
CA LEU A 256 -3.84 3.94 -11.08
C LEU A 256 -4.03 4.45 -12.53
N ALA A 257 -4.55 5.67 -12.72
CA ALA A 257 -4.66 6.31 -14.02
C ALA A 257 -3.30 6.76 -14.55
N ALA A 258 -2.47 7.36 -13.69
CA ALA A 258 -1.08 7.69 -13.99
C ALA A 258 -0.28 6.46 -14.43
N ILE A 259 -0.45 5.37 -13.68
CA ILE A 259 0.06 4.03 -14.04
C ILE A 259 -0.46 3.57 -15.41
N GLY A 260 -1.78 3.68 -15.63
CA GLY A 260 -2.44 3.18 -16.85
C GLY A 260 -2.15 3.99 -18.10
N GLN A 261 -1.78 5.27 -17.97
CA GLN A 261 -1.45 6.15 -19.08
C GLN A 261 0.05 6.38 -19.25
N ASN A 262 0.87 5.79 -18.38
CA ASN A 262 2.30 6.07 -18.26
C ASN A 262 2.60 7.57 -18.11
N ASP A 263 1.77 8.28 -17.36
CA ASP A 263 1.83 9.73 -17.18
C ASP A 263 1.77 10.11 -15.69
N GLU A 264 2.92 10.47 -15.13
CA GLU A 264 3.06 10.86 -13.72
C GLU A 264 2.49 12.26 -13.42
N LEU A 265 2.11 13.04 -14.45
CA LEU A 265 1.43 14.33 -14.26
C LEU A 265 -0.01 14.15 -13.79
N LEU A 266 -0.60 12.96 -13.98
CA LEU A 266 -1.95 12.63 -13.54
C LEU A 266 -2.07 12.42 -12.01
N MET A 267 -0.93 12.37 -11.30
CA MET A 267 -0.90 12.28 -9.84
C MET A 267 -0.24 13.52 -9.22
N THR A 268 -0.78 13.96 -8.10
CA THR A 268 -0.28 15.10 -7.31
C THR A 268 0.60 14.62 -6.15
N LEU A 269 1.27 15.54 -5.46
CA LEU A 269 1.99 15.20 -4.23
C LEU A 269 1.04 14.85 -3.07
N GLN A 270 -0.19 15.38 -3.08
CA GLN A 270 -1.24 14.99 -2.14
C GLN A 270 -1.62 13.51 -2.33
N ASP A 271 -1.67 13.03 -3.57
CA ASP A 271 -1.89 11.59 -3.84
C ASP A 271 -0.78 10.72 -3.24
N VAL A 272 0.47 11.20 -3.33
CA VAL A 272 1.63 10.54 -2.74
C VAL A 272 1.52 10.52 -1.21
N GLU A 273 1.15 11.64 -0.59
CA GLU A 273 0.92 11.74 0.86
C GLU A 273 -0.12 10.71 1.32
N GLU A 274 -1.28 10.65 0.66
CA GLU A 274 -2.36 9.71 0.99
C GLU A 274 -1.94 8.24 0.82
N MET A 275 -1.16 7.93 -0.22
CA MET A 275 -0.64 6.57 -0.43
C MET A 275 0.38 6.16 0.64
N LEU A 276 1.22 7.08 1.11
CA LEU A 276 2.15 6.86 2.24
C LEU A 276 1.38 6.61 3.55
N ILE A 277 0.36 7.42 3.82
CA ILE A 277 -0.53 7.26 4.98
C ILE A 277 -1.20 5.88 4.93
N LEU A 278 -1.83 5.52 3.80
CA LEU A 278 -2.50 4.23 3.63
C LEU A 278 -1.55 3.05 3.86
N ALA A 279 -0.34 3.09 3.28
CA ALA A 279 0.66 2.04 3.49
C ALA A 279 1.02 1.89 4.97
N PHE A 280 1.29 3.00 5.65
CA PHE A 280 1.69 2.96 7.05
C PHE A 280 0.53 2.51 7.96
N GLU A 281 -0.71 2.89 7.66
CA GLU A 281 -1.89 2.41 8.35
C GLU A 281 -2.04 0.89 8.26
N LEU A 282 -1.97 0.35 7.03
CA LEU A 282 -2.15 -1.08 6.79
C LEU A 282 -1.03 -1.92 7.42
N ILE A 283 0.23 -1.44 7.33
CA ILE A 283 1.37 -2.07 8.00
C ILE A 283 1.20 -2.04 9.52
N SER A 284 0.67 -0.93 10.06
CA SER A 284 0.35 -0.77 11.49
C SER A 284 -0.88 -1.57 11.94
N GLY A 285 -1.55 -2.28 11.03
CA GLY A 285 -2.66 -3.18 11.36
C GLY A 285 -4.06 -2.56 11.28
N ARG A 286 -4.22 -1.45 10.55
CA ARG A 286 -5.53 -0.84 10.24
C ARG A 286 -6.46 -1.88 9.59
N LYS A 287 -7.72 -1.84 10.02
CA LYS A 287 -8.82 -2.63 9.45
C LYS A 287 -9.83 -1.65 8.87
N ILE A 288 -9.92 -1.59 7.55
CA ILE A 288 -10.85 -0.70 6.85
C ILE A 288 -12.12 -1.48 6.56
N PRO A 289 -13.30 -1.06 7.07
CA PRO A 289 -14.55 -1.73 6.75
C PRO A 289 -14.91 -1.51 5.28
N MET A 290 -15.50 -2.50 4.65
CA MET A 290 -15.92 -2.46 3.26
C MET A 290 -17.32 -3.04 3.11
N LEU A 291 -18.18 -2.33 2.39
CA LEU A 291 -19.48 -2.85 1.96
C LEU A 291 -19.39 -3.25 0.48
N THR A 292 -19.72 -4.51 0.21
CA THR A 292 -19.84 -5.05 -1.15
C THR A 292 -21.27 -5.52 -1.39
N PHE A 293 -21.62 -5.76 -2.65
CA PHE A 293 -22.88 -6.41 -2.96
C PHE A 293 -22.63 -7.73 -3.70
N GLU A 294 -23.44 -8.73 -3.38
CA GLU A 294 -23.51 -9.98 -4.11
C GLU A 294 -24.85 -10.11 -4.79
N TYR A 295 -24.83 -10.50 -6.06
CA TYR A 295 -26.03 -10.78 -6.82
C TYR A 295 -26.27 -12.29 -6.96
N LYS A 296 -27.52 -12.72 -6.74
CA LYS A 296 -27.98 -14.08 -7.04
C LYS A 296 -29.09 -14.03 -8.08
N GLY A 297 -28.86 -14.59 -9.27
CA GLY A 297 -29.86 -14.67 -10.36
C GLY A 297 -29.31 -14.32 -11.75
N ARG A 298 -30.19 -13.89 -12.66
CA ARG A 298 -29.86 -13.54 -14.05
C ARG A 298 -29.29 -12.10 -14.18
N TRP A 299 -28.25 -11.79 -13.42
CA TRP A 299 -27.51 -10.53 -13.51
C TRP A 299 -26.39 -10.64 -14.56
N ARG A 300 -26.76 -10.73 -15.84
CA ARG A 300 -25.77 -10.89 -16.94
C ARG A 300 -24.98 -9.61 -17.18
N LEU A 301 -25.64 -8.45 -17.10
CA LEU A 301 -25.04 -7.14 -17.25
C LEU A 301 -24.02 -6.87 -16.13
N ALA A 302 -24.43 -6.95 -14.85
CA ALA A 302 -23.51 -6.75 -13.72
C ALA A 302 -22.29 -7.68 -13.79
N ARG A 303 -22.47 -8.97 -14.11
CA ARG A 303 -21.34 -9.90 -14.29
C ARG A 303 -20.39 -9.52 -15.42
N ALA A 304 -20.93 -9.02 -16.53
CA ALA A 304 -20.12 -8.57 -17.66
C ALA A 304 -19.34 -7.30 -17.30
N PHE A 305 -19.96 -6.38 -16.55
CA PHE A 305 -19.32 -5.18 -16.03
C PHE A 305 -18.18 -5.54 -15.07
N ASP A 306 -18.43 -6.40 -14.07
CA ASP A 306 -17.40 -6.81 -13.12
C ASP A 306 -16.21 -7.49 -13.83
N SER A 307 -16.49 -8.32 -14.83
CA SER A 307 -15.46 -8.98 -15.64
C SER A 307 -14.62 -7.97 -16.43
N LEU A 308 -15.25 -6.88 -16.91
CA LEU A 308 -14.57 -5.79 -17.61
C LEU A 308 -13.68 -4.98 -16.65
N GLU A 309 -14.21 -4.61 -15.48
CA GLU A 309 -13.44 -3.88 -14.47
C GLU A 309 -12.26 -4.71 -13.95
N GLU A 310 -12.45 -6.02 -13.72
CA GLU A 310 -11.36 -6.90 -13.30
C GLU A 310 -10.28 -7.03 -14.40
N ALA A 311 -10.67 -7.11 -15.68
CA ALA A 311 -9.72 -7.12 -16.78
C ALA A 311 -8.97 -5.79 -16.92
N ARG A 312 -9.65 -4.66 -16.68
CA ARG A 312 -9.03 -3.33 -16.70
C ARG A 312 -8.03 -3.16 -15.57
N ALA A 313 -8.42 -3.55 -14.36
CA ALA A 313 -7.57 -3.61 -13.18
C ALA A 313 -6.29 -4.42 -13.46
N ARG A 314 -6.44 -5.67 -13.92
CA ARG A 314 -5.31 -6.56 -14.26
C ARG A 314 -4.39 -5.95 -15.33
N HIS A 315 -4.96 -5.27 -16.33
CA HIS A 315 -4.16 -4.58 -17.36
C HIS A 315 -3.35 -3.41 -16.79
N ARG A 316 -3.95 -2.55 -15.97
CA ARG A 316 -3.26 -1.41 -15.32
C ARG A 316 -2.10 -1.89 -14.43
N ILE A 317 -2.30 -2.94 -13.65
CA ILE A 317 -1.25 -3.51 -12.78
C ILE A 317 -0.10 -4.07 -13.61
N ALA A 318 -0.41 -4.81 -14.67
CA ALA A 318 0.60 -5.35 -15.57
C ALA A 318 1.42 -4.20 -16.20
N GLN A 319 0.75 -3.13 -16.61
CA GLN A 319 1.39 -1.95 -17.19
C GLN A 319 2.32 -1.23 -16.20
N ALA A 320 1.85 -0.96 -14.97
CA ALA A 320 2.69 -0.42 -13.90
C ALA A 320 3.92 -1.29 -13.66
N THR A 321 3.71 -2.60 -13.58
CA THR A 321 4.79 -3.56 -13.36
C THR A 321 5.80 -3.48 -14.51
N GLY A 322 5.33 -3.46 -15.77
CA GLY A 322 6.19 -3.30 -16.94
C GLY A 322 7.02 -2.02 -16.90
N LEU A 323 6.37 -0.87 -16.65
CA LEU A 323 7.02 0.44 -16.58
C LEU A 323 8.03 0.52 -15.43
N SER A 324 7.67 0.05 -14.23
CA SER A 324 8.55 -0.01 -13.06
C SER A 324 9.83 -0.81 -13.37
N ARG A 325 9.70 -1.99 -13.99
CA ARG A 325 10.87 -2.81 -14.35
C ARG A 325 11.74 -2.13 -15.41
N LEU A 326 11.13 -1.42 -16.35
CA LEU A 326 11.86 -0.66 -17.36
C LEU A 326 12.61 0.52 -16.74
N LYS A 327 11.95 1.32 -15.88
CA LYS A 327 12.59 2.41 -15.13
C LYS A 327 13.74 1.91 -14.26
N ALA A 328 13.57 0.77 -13.57
CA ALA A 328 14.64 0.16 -12.78
C ALA A 328 15.85 -0.26 -13.63
N LEU A 329 15.62 -0.79 -14.85
CA LEU A 329 16.69 -1.06 -15.80
C LEU A 329 17.40 0.23 -16.22
N THR A 330 16.63 1.25 -16.61
CA THR A 330 17.20 2.53 -17.08
C THR A 330 18.00 3.23 -15.98
N ALA A 331 17.49 3.26 -14.75
CA ALA A 331 18.20 3.81 -13.59
C ALA A 331 19.50 3.05 -13.33
N TYR A 332 19.46 1.71 -13.36
CA TYR A 332 20.65 0.87 -13.20
C TYR A 332 21.69 1.11 -14.31
N LEU A 333 21.26 1.31 -15.55
CA LEU A 333 22.17 1.61 -16.66
C LEU A 333 22.79 3.01 -16.50
N ALA A 334 21.98 4.00 -16.13
CA ALA A 334 22.40 5.40 -15.97
C ALA A 334 23.44 5.58 -14.86
N GLU A 335 23.20 4.98 -13.68
CA GLU A 335 24.11 5.01 -12.53
C GLU A 335 25.52 4.50 -12.90
N GLN A 336 25.60 3.57 -13.85
CA GLN A 336 26.83 2.89 -14.24
C GLN A 336 27.53 3.52 -15.46
N SER A 337 26.83 4.38 -16.22
CA SER A 337 27.40 5.17 -17.31
C SER A 337 27.91 6.55 -16.89
N GLY A 338 27.68 6.96 -15.63
CA GLY A 338 28.03 8.31 -15.17
C GLY A 338 27.15 9.41 -15.77
N THR A 339 26.10 9.02 -16.49
CA THR A 339 24.98 9.90 -16.85
C THR A 339 24.14 10.10 -15.60
N LEU A 340 23.79 11.34 -15.26
CA LEU A 340 22.90 11.62 -14.14
C LEU A 340 21.65 10.73 -14.26
N VAL A 341 21.36 9.96 -13.20
CA VAL A 341 20.19 9.05 -13.11
C VAL A 341 18.88 9.81 -13.37
N GLU A 342 18.93 11.12 -13.08
CA GLU A 342 17.88 12.13 -13.17
C GLU A 342 17.46 12.39 -14.62
N ASP A 343 18.41 12.49 -15.57
CA ASP A 343 18.13 12.73 -17.00
C ASP A 343 17.64 11.48 -17.75
N ALA A 344 17.85 10.29 -17.17
CA ALA A 344 17.68 9.03 -17.88
C ALA A 344 16.26 8.45 -17.78
N ALA A 345 15.51 8.74 -16.71
CA ALA A 345 14.25 8.04 -16.40
C ALA A 345 13.05 8.93 -16.00
N ALA A 346 13.27 10.18 -15.60
CA ALA A 346 12.24 11.11 -15.11
C ALA A 346 11.38 11.68 -16.25
N GLY A 347 10.05 11.65 -16.09
CA GLY A 347 9.09 12.19 -17.06
C GLY A 347 9.05 11.56 -18.46
N LEU A 348 9.92 10.59 -18.77
CA LEU A 348 10.01 9.99 -20.11
C LEU A 348 8.95 8.91 -20.32
N ARG A 349 8.35 8.93 -21.50
CA ARG A 349 7.42 7.89 -21.95
C ARG A 349 8.11 6.53 -22.06
N ALA A 350 7.32 5.47 -21.89
CA ALA A 350 7.79 4.08 -21.93
C ALA A 350 8.53 3.73 -23.24
N GLU A 351 8.12 4.31 -24.37
CA GLU A 351 8.79 4.10 -25.67
C GLU A 351 10.24 4.63 -25.65
N VAL A 352 10.43 5.83 -25.12
CA VAL A 352 11.75 6.49 -25.05
C VAL A 352 12.66 5.77 -24.06
N LEU A 353 12.11 5.35 -22.92
CA LEU A 353 12.86 4.56 -21.93
C LEU A 353 13.36 3.24 -22.52
N LEU A 354 12.52 2.58 -23.32
CA LEU A 354 12.87 1.34 -24.00
C LEU A 354 14.02 1.57 -24.98
N GLU A 355 13.89 2.55 -25.87
CA GLU A 355 14.92 2.88 -26.86
C GLU A 355 16.27 3.19 -26.20
N ARG A 356 16.28 4.08 -25.20
CA ARG A 356 17.50 4.43 -24.45
C ARG A 356 18.11 3.23 -23.74
N SER A 357 17.27 2.38 -23.14
CA SER A 357 17.76 1.16 -22.47
C SER A 357 18.38 0.17 -23.46
N GLN A 358 17.84 0.04 -24.67
CA GLN A 358 18.39 -0.82 -25.72
C GLN A 358 19.75 -0.28 -26.20
N GLN A 359 19.84 1.02 -26.50
CA GLN A 359 21.09 1.66 -26.91
C GLN A 359 22.19 1.51 -25.85
N ALA A 360 21.86 1.74 -24.57
CA ALA A 360 22.80 1.57 -23.47
C ALA A 360 23.23 0.10 -23.27
N MET A 361 22.33 -0.86 -23.46
CA MET A 361 22.63 -2.29 -23.43
C MET A 361 23.56 -2.71 -24.58
N ASP A 362 23.31 -2.21 -25.79
CA ASP A 362 24.13 -2.47 -26.97
C ASP A 362 25.55 -1.93 -26.78
N ALA A 363 25.67 -0.67 -26.32
CA ALA A 363 26.96 -0.07 -26.00
C ALA A 363 27.71 -0.84 -24.90
N LEU A 364 27.01 -1.30 -23.85
CA LEU A 364 27.63 -2.09 -22.78
C LEU A 364 28.11 -3.46 -23.28
N ALA A 365 27.35 -4.12 -24.16
CA ALA A 365 27.73 -5.38 -24.77
C ALA A 365 28.96 -5.22 -25.67
N GLU A 366 28.99 -4.18 -26.51
CA GLU A 366 30.11 -3.86 -27.38
C GLU A 366 31.39 -3.55 -26.59
N GLN A 367 31.31 -2.71 -25.55
CA GLN A 367 32.44 -2.43 -24.64
C GLN A 367 32.97 -3.70 -23.98
N THR A 368 32.06 -4.58 -23.52
CA THR A 368 32.42 -5.85 -22.88
C THR A 368 33.13 -6.78 -23.84
N GLN A 369 32.68 -6.83 -25.10
CA GLN A 369 33.30 -7.62 -26.16
C GLN A 369 34.69 -7.10 -26.54
N HIS A 370 34.87 -5.79 -26.70
CA HIS A 370 36.19 -5.20 -26.95
C HIS A 370 37.18 -5.47 -25.82
N LEU A 371 36.74 -5.38 -24.56
CA LEU A 371 37.58 -5.73 -23.41
C LEU A 371 37.93 -7.22 -23.39
N ALA A 372 36.99 -8.10 -23.75
CA ALA A 372 37.23 -9.54 -23.83
C ALA A 372 38.30 -9.88 -24.88
N GLN A 373 38.23 -9.26 -26.06
CA GLN A 373 39.23 -9.42 -27.12
C GLN A 373 40.61 -8.91 -26.70
N ALA A 374 40.68 -7.74 -26.04
CA ALA A 374 41.92 -7.16 -25.55
C ALA A 374 42.61 -8.04 -24.49
N VAL A 375 41.84 -8.60 -23.55
CA VAL A 375 42.35 -9.54 -22.53
C VAL A 375 42.80 -10.85 -23.18
N ALA A 376 42.04 -11.39 -24.14
CA ALA A 376 42.43 -12.58 -24.88
C ALA A 376 43.71 -12.37 -25.72
N ALA A 377 43.96 -11.15 -26.18
CA ALA A 377 45.20 -10.74 -26.86
C ALA A 377 46.39 -10.48 -25.91
N GLY A 378 46.24 -10.73 -24.60
CA GLY A 378 47.33 -10.69 -23.61
C GLY A 378 47.39 -9.43 -22.73
N GLN A 379 46.45 -8.49 -22.84
CA GLN A 379 46.45 -7.25 -22.04
C GLN A 379 45.89 -7.48 -20.63
N SER A 380 46.74 -7.97 -19.72
CA SER A 380 46.36 -8.36 -18.36
C SER A 380 45.80 -7.21 -17.50
N ASP A 381 46.22 -5.97 -17.74
CA ASP A 381 45.77 -4.79 -16.99
C ASP A 381 44.26 -4.52 -17.13
N ARG A 382 43.66 -4.97 -18.24
CA ARG A 382 42.23 -4.78 -18.55
C ARG A 382 41.33 -5.84 -17.93
N ARG A 383 41.89 -6.89 -17.32
CA ARG A 383 41.14 -8.02 -16.74
C ARG A 383 40.18 -7.58 -15.63
N GLY A 384 40.58 -6.62 -14.80
CA GLY A 384 39.72 -6.04 -13.76
C GLY A 384 38.55 -5.22 -14.32
N ALA A 385 38.78 -4.46 -15.40
CA ALA A 385 37.72 -3.72 -16.09
C ALA A 385 36.72 -4.68 -16.78
N LEU A 386 37.22 -5.74 -17.42
CA LEU A 386 36.41 -6.78 -18.03
C LEU A 386 35.50 -7.47 -17.01
N ARG A 387 36.03 -7.85 -15.84
CA ARG A 387 35.23 -8.47 -14.77
C ARG A 387 34.08 -7.56 -14.32
N ARG A 388 34.37 -6.29 -14.05
CA ARG A 388 33.34 -5.30 -13.67
C ARG A 388 32.27 -5.15 -14.75
N LYS A 389 32.66 -4.93 -16.01
CA LYS A 389 31.71 -4.77 -17.12
C LYS A 389 30.90 -6.04 -17.40
N ALA A 390 31.49 -7.22 -17.25
CA ALA A 390 30.78 -8.49 -17.37
C ALA A 390 29.74 -8.69 -16.25
N ASP A 391 30.07 -8.33 -15.00
CA ASP A 391 29.12 -8.37 -13.88
C ASP A 391 27.97 -7.37 -14.11
N LEU A 392 28.29 -6.16 -14.59
CA LEU A 392 27.31 -5.14 -14.95
C LEU A 392 26.36 -5.64 -16.05
N LEU A 393 26.90 -6.18 -17.15
CA LEU A 393 26.12 -6.72 -18.26
C LEU A 393 25.25 -7.90 -17.81
N SER A 394 25.76 -8.78 -16.95
CA SER A 394 24.99 -9.91 -16.41
C SER A 394 23.78 -9.43 -15.60
N ASN A 395 23.93 -8.39 -14.78
CA ASN A 395 22.83 -7.80 -14.02
C ASN A 395 21.84 -7.06 -14.94
N ALA A 396 22.34 -6.31 -15.92
CA ALA A 396 21.52 -5.57 -16.87
C ALA A 396 20.67 -6.51 -17.74
N ILE A 397 21.23 -7.62 -18.23
CA ILE A 397 20.49 -8.68 -18.95
C ILE A 397 19.37 -9.25 -18.06
N ARG A 398 19.63 -9.48 -16.77
CA ARG A 398 18.62 -9.97 -15.83
C ARG A 398 17.48 -8.97 -15.66
N LEU A 399 17.78 -7.68 -15.52
CA LEU A 399 16.79 -6.61 -15.42
C LEU A 399 15.98 -6.46 -16.72
N TYR A 400 16.63 -6.48 -17.88
CA TYR A 400 15.95 -6.45 -19.18
C TYR A 400 15.02 -7.65 -19.36
N LYS A 401 15.46 -8.86 -18.97
CA LYS A 401 14.61 -10.06 -19.02
C LYS A 401 13.37 -9.92 -18.13
N ALA A 402 13.50 -9.30 -16.96
CA ALA A 402 12.37 -9.04 -16.07
C ALA A 402 11.41 -7.99 -16.66
N ALA A 403 11.93 -6.95 -17.32
CA ALA A 403 11.11 -5.98 -18.05
C ALA A 403 10.38 -6.64 -19.22
N TYR A 404 11.08 -7.46 -20.03
CA TYR A 404 10.51 -8.22 -21.14
C TYR A 404 9.34 -9.12 -20.69
N SER A 405 9.54 -9.94 -19.65
CA SER A 405 8.47 -10.82 -19.17
C SER A 405 7.27 -10.05 -18.59
N ALA A 406 7.52 -8.88 -17.99
CA ALA A 406 6.45 -8.00 -17.52
C ALA A 406 5.63 -7.44 -18.70
N TYR A 407 6.28 -6.96 -19.77
CA TYR A 407 5.59 -6.45 -20.96
C TYR A 407 4.88 -7.53 -21.78
N GLU A 408 5.36 -8.78 -21.75
CA GLU A 408 4.61 -9.90 -22.32
C GLU A 408 3.26 -10.09 -21.59
N GLN A 409 3.27 -9.95 -20.25
CA GLN A 409 2.05 -9.99 -19.45
C GLN A 409 1.14 -8.77 -19.70
N VAL A 410 1.71 -7.59 -19.99
CA VAL A 410 0.93 -6.42 -20.44
C VAL A 410 0.18 -6.74 -21.72
N GLY A 411 0.85 -7.33 -22.73
CA GLY A 411 0.20 -7.72 -23.98
C GLY A 411 -0.94 -8.72 -23.78
N ARG A 412 -0.74 -9.74 -22.94
CA ARG A 412 -1.78 -10.75 -22.62
C ARG A 412 -2.99 -10.13 -21.91
N SER A 413 -2.74 -9.28 -20.90
CA SER A 413 -3.81 -8.61 -20.15
C SER A 413 -4.60 -7.61 -21.02
N HIS A 414 -3.92 -6.91 -21.94
CA HIS A 414 -4.55 -6.02 -22.90
C HIS A 414 -5.50 -6.78 -23.84
N ALA A 415 -5.06 -7.93 -24.39
CA ALA A 415 -5.91 -8.77 -25.23
C ALA A 415 -7.16 -9.27 -24.46
N GLN A 416 -7.01 -9.62 -23.19
CA GLN A 416 -8.14 -10.00 -22.34
C GLN A 416 -9.10 -8.84 -22.09
N LEU A 417 -8.58 -7.62 -21.86
CA LEU A 417 -9.38 -6.41 -21.70
C LEU A 417 -10.24 -6.14 -22.94
N LEU A 418 -9.64 -6.19 -24.14
CA LEU A 418 -10.37 -6.02 -25.40
C LEU A 418 -11.52 -7.03 -25.54
N LYS A 419 -11.25 -8.31 -25.23
CA LYS A 419 -12.26 -9.37 -25.25
C LYS A 419 -13.41 -9.11 -24.28
N MET A 420 -13.11 -8.65 -23.06
CA MET A 420 -14.15 -8.35 -22.06
C MET A 420 -14.93 -7.08 -22.43
N SER A 421 -14.28 -6.10 -23.06
CA SER A 421 -14.93 -4.87 -23.54
C SER A 421 -15.95 -5.18 -24.64
N GLN A 422 -15.57 -5.96 -25.64
CA GLN A 422 -16.47 -6.41 -26.71
C GLN A 422 -17.66 -7.20 -26.15
N ARG A 423 -17.41 -8.05 -25.15
CA ARG A 423 -18.49 -8.81 -24.48
C ARG A 423 -19.44 -7.90 -23.72
N TRP A 424 -18.91 -6.90 -23.02
CA TRP A 424 -19.71 -5.90 -22.32
C TRP A 424 -20.57 -5.11 -23.31
N GLU A 425 -19.97 -4.59 -24.39
CA GLU A 425 -20.69 -3.89 -25.46
C GLU A 425 -21.84 -4.73 -26.01
N ALA A 426 -21.56 -5.97 -26.44
CA ALA A 426 -22.57 -6.87 -26.98
C ALA A 426 -23.72 -7.15 -26.00
N ILE A 427 -23.44 -7.25 -24.69
CA ILE A 427 -24.47 -7.47 -23.67
C ILE A 427 -25.22 -6.16 -23.37
N SER A 428 -24.53 -5.02 -23.38
CA SER A 428 -25.11 -3.70 -23.11
C SER A 428 -26.03 -3.22 -24.24
N THR A 429 -25.75 -3.59 -25.49
CA THR A 429 -26.57 -3.26 -26.65
C THR A 429 -27.78 -4.18 -26.80
N ASP A 430 -27.68 -5.44 -26.36
CA ASP A 430 -28.75 -6.46 -26.44
C ASP A 430 -29.75 -6.38 -25.27
N LEU A 431 -29.40 -5.70 -24.17
CA LEU A 431 -30.25 -5.50 -22.98
C LEU A 431 -30.78 -4.06 -22.90
N SER A 432 -31.79 -3.74 -23.71
CA SER A 432 -32.59 -2.51 -23.58
C SER A 432 -33.80 -2.65 -22.66
N ASP A 433 -34.26 -3.86 -22.32
CA ASP A 433 -35.60 -4.05 -21.75
C ASP A 433 -35.67 -4.81 -20.41
N GLU A 434 -36.29 -4.12 -19.45
CA GLU A 434 -37.04 -4.55 -18.24
C GLU A 434 -36.42 -5.50 -17.20
N SER A 435 -35.26 -6.11 -17.44
CA SER A 435 -34.72 -7.19 -16.58
C SER A 435 -33.74 -6.75 -15.47
N THR A 436 -33.47 -5.45 -15.33
CA THR A 436 -32.53 -4.88 -14.33
C THR A 436 -33.20 -4.12 -13.19
N SER A 437 -34.50 -4.34 -12.92
CA SER A 437 -35.17 -3.77 -11.74
C SER A 437 -34.89 -4.62 -10.49
N LEU A 438 -34.41 -3.96 -9.43
CA LEU A 438 -34.06 -4.60 -8.17
C LEU A 438 -35.34 -4.78 -7.33
N ARG A 439 -35.96 -5.97 -7.40
CA ARG A 439 -37.13 -6.30 -6.56
C ARG A 439 -36.68 -6.77 -5.18
N LEU A 440 -37.02 -6.01 -4.14
CA LEU A 440 -36.79 -6.37 -2.74
C LEU A 440 -37.92 -7.29 -2.25
N GLY A 441 -37.57 -8.43 -1.65
CA GLY A 441 -38.54 -9.38 -1.07
C GLY A 441 -37.86 -10.61 -0.48
N PRO A 442 -38.55 -11.41 0.36
CA PRO A 442 -37.99 -12.63 0.95
C PRO A 442 -37.80 -13.69 -0.14
N GLY A 443 -36.63 -13.69 -0.77
CA GLY A 443 -36.31 -14.57 -1.88
C GLY A 443 -34.85 -15.05 -1.86
N ARG A 444 -34.60 -16.25 -2.40
CA ARG A 444 -33.25 -16.79 -2.60
C ARG A 444 -32.47 -16.10 -3.74
N ARG A 445 -33.08 -15.15 -4.45
CA ARG A 445 -32.56 -14.40 -5.62
C ARG A 445 -32.67 -12.90 -5.33
N GLY A 446 -31.66 -12.11 -5.65
CA GLY A 446 -31.60 -10.67 -5.35
C GLY A 446 -30.18 -10.16 -5.07
N LEU A 447 -30.09 -8.88 -4.72
CA LEU A 447 -28.87 -8.21 -4.27
C LEU A 447 -28.72 -8.34 -2.75
N ARG A 448 -27.52 -8.65 -2.26
CA ARG A 448 -27.22 -8.77 -0.83
C ARG A 448 -26.01 -7.92 -0.50
N ILE A 449 -26.10 -7.10 0.53
CA ILE A 449 -24.94 -6.36 1.03
C ILE A 449 -24.12 -7.30 1.93
N ARG A 450 -22.80 -7.29 1.74
CA ARG A 450 -21.85 -8.02 2.58
C ARG A 450 -20.80 -7.08 3.14
N GLU A 451 -20.56 -7.23 4.43
CA GLU A 451 -19.48 -6.58 5.15
C GLU A 451 -18.20 -7.40 5.04
N HIS A 452 -17.15 -6.73 4.59
CA HIS A 452 -15.80 -7.24 4.50
C HIS A 452 -14.85 -6.28 5.21
N VAL A 453 -13.62 -6.73 5.44
CA VAL A 453 -12.57 -5.91 6.03
C VAL A 453 -11.35 -6.00 5.14
N ILE A 454 -10.81 -4.83 4.78
CA ILE A 454 -9.51 -4.70 4.11
C ILE A 454 -8.47 -4.57 5.22
N ALA A 455 -7.52 -5.51 5.26
CA ALA A 455 -6.41 -5.52 6.20
C ALA A 455 -5.26 -6.35 5.64
N LEU A 456 -4.03 -6.08 6.10
CA LEU A 456 -2.89 -6.94 5.86
C LEU A 456 -2.76 -7.93 7.03
N ASP A 457 -2.66 -9.22 6.71
CA ASP A 457 -2.19 -10.20 7.68
C ASP A 457 -0.66 -10.08 7.88
N ASP A 458 -0.13 -10.72 8.92
CA ASP A 458 1.29 -10.58 9.28
C ASP A 458 2.24 -11.05 8.17
N ALA A 459 1.83 -12.04 7.36
CA ALA A 459 2.62 -12.50 6.23
C ALA A 459 2.62 -11.48 5.07
N ALA A 460 1.47 -10.89 4.77
CA ALA A 460 1.31 -9.83 3.78
C ALA A 460 2.06 -8.57 4.20
N LYS A 461 1.99 -8.15 5.47
CA LYS A 461 2.78 -7.04 6.02
C LYS A 461 4.28 -7.25 5.74
N ALA A 462 4.79 -8.46 5.99
CA ALA A 462 6.19 -8.77 5.79
C ALA A 462 6.61 -8.76 4.31
N GLU A 463 5.80 -9.29 3.39
CA GLU A 463 6.09 -9.24 1.95
C GLU A 463 5.99 -7.81 1.40
N VAL A 464 5.02 -7.01 1.85
CA VAL A 464 4.94 -5.57 1.53
C VAL A 464 6.21 -4.85 2.00
N CYS A 465 6.60 -5.00 3.27
CA CYS A 465 7.81 -4.39 3.80
C CYS A 465 9.07 -4.85 3.04
N LYS A 466 9.15 -6.13 2.66
CA LYS A 466 10.27 -6.67 1.88
C LYS A 466 10.31 -6.12 0.46
N HIS A 467 9.17 -5.81 -0.15
CA HIS A 467 9.10 -5.14 -1.44
C HIS A 467 9.59 -3.70 -1.31
N LEU A 468 9.00 -2.93 -0.38
CA LEU A 468 9.31 -1.52 -0.16
C LEU A 468 10.76 -1.28 0.26
N ALA A 469 11.32 -2.14 1.12
CA ALA A 469 12.69 -2.00 1.60
C ALA A 469 13.75 -2.03 0.49
N LYS A 470 13.42 -2.57 -0.70
CA LYS A 470 14.32 -2.54 -1.87
C LYS A 470 14.40 -1.15 -2.49
N HIS A 471 13.27 -0.45 -2.55
CA HIS A 471 13.15 0.88 -3.16
C HIS A 471 13.59 1.98 -2.20
N LEU A 472 13.46 1.74 -0.90
CA LEU A 472 13.97 2.64 0.15
C LEU A 472 15.52 2.60 0.29
N ALA A 473 16.15 1.45 -0.01
CA ALA A 473 17.60 1.29 0.12
C ALA A 473 18.41 2.09 -0.91
N THR A 474 17.79 2.44 -2.03
CA THR A 474 18.37 3.28 -3.09
C THR A 474 18.30 4.77 -2.76
N GLY A 475 17.24 5.25 -2.09
CA GLY A 475 17.06 6.67 -1.77
C GLY A 475 17.90 7.17 -0.58
N THR A 476 18.19 6.33 0.43
CA THR A 476 18.98 6.77 1.60
C THR A 476 20.49 6.96 1.33
N SER A 477 20.99 6.52 0.18
CA SER A 477 22.39 6.78 -0.23
C SER A 477 22.57 8.20 -0.78
N GLU A 478 21.49 8.83 -1.28
CA GLU A 478 21.51 10.19 -1.82
C GLU A 478 21.65 11.25 -0.72
N GLU A 479 21.18 10.98 0.51
CA GLU A 479 21.39 11.85 1.68
C GLU A 479 22.87 12.04 2.05
N ARG A 480 23.77 11.14 1.63
CA ARG A 480 25.23 11.34 1.82
C ARG A 480 25.91 12.15 0.72
N HIS A 481 25.26 12.37 -0.43
CA HIS A 481 25.82 13.15 -1.54
C HIS A 481 25.28 14.60 -1.59
N LEU A 482 24.15 14.86 -0.94
CA LEU A 482 23.47 16.18 -0.92
C LEU A 482 24.19 17.29 -0.12
N GLN A 483 25.40 17.05 0.41
CA GLN A 483 26.16 18.07 1.15
C GLN A 483 27.10 18.93 0.29
N HIS A 484 27.22 18.71 -1.04
CA HIS A 484 28.35 19.33 -1.78
C HIS A 484 28.09 20.23 -2.99
N HIS A 485 26.87 20.52 -3.44
CA HIS A 485 26.68 21.45 -4.57
C HIS A 485 25.71 22.61 -4.30
N GLN A 486 26.24 23.83 -4.46
CA GLN A 486 25.61 25.11 -4.17
C GLN A 486 24.69 25.60 -5.31
N GLN A 487 23.51 26.09 -4.91
CA GLN A 487 22.73 27.23 -5.44
C GLN A 487 22.32 27.32 -6.92
N LEU A 488 22.71 26.43 -7.82
CA LEU A 488 22.23 26.41 -9.22
C LEU A 488 21.14 25.37 -9.53
N GLU A 489 20.73 24.54 -8.57
CA GLU A 489 19.91 23.35 -8.86
C GLU A 489 18.64 23.24 -8.00
N ARG A 490 18.04 24.34 -7.52
CA ARG A 490 16.84 24.23 -6.68
C ARG A 490 15.66 23.57 -7.43
N ASP A 491 15.39 23.99 -8.67
CA ASP A 491 14.29 23.45 -9.48
C ASP A 491 14.57 22.00 -9.93
N SER A 492 15.85 21.67 -10.19
CA SER A 492 16.28 20.31 -10.51
C SER A 492 16.14 19.38 -9.30
N LEU A 493 16.58 19.81 -8.12
CA LEU A 493 16.44 19.03 -6.88
C LEU A 493 14.98 18.83 -6.49
N LEU A 494 14.13 19.84 -6.72
CA LEU A 494 12.69 19.74 -6.49
C LEU A 494 12.02 18.74 -7.44
N THR A 495 12.29 18.85 -8.74
CA THR A 495 11.72 17.92 -9.73
C THR A 495 12.17 16.48 -9.47
N VAL A 496 13.43 16.28 -9.10
CA VAL A 496 13.96 14.96 -8.72
C VAL A 496 13.25 14.42 -7.46
N GLY A 497 13.08 15.26 -6.44
CA GLY A 497 12.36 14.89 -5.21
C GLY A 497 10.90 14.51 -5.48
N VAL A 498 10.21 15.28 -6.33
CA VAL A 498 8.81 15.02 -6.71
C VAL A 498 8.68 13.69 -7.46
N ASP A 499 9.54 13.44 -8.44
CA ASP A 499 9.50 12.22 -9.24
C ASP A 499 9.83 10.98 -8.40
N ALA A 500 10.81 11.07 -7.50
CA ALA A 500 11.13 10.01 -6.57
C ALA A 500 9.94 9.67 -5.65
N ALA A 501 9.25 10.70 -5.14
CA ALA A 501 8.07 10.54 -4.29
C ALA A 501 6.90 9.88 -5.06
N LYS A 502 6.62 10.32 -6.30
CA LYS A 502 5.60 9.74 -7.18
C LYS A 502 5.89 8.28 -7.52
N ARG A 503 7.15 7.94 -7.85
CA ARG A 503 7.56 6.54 -8.09
C ARG A 503 7.36 5.68 -6.86
N LEU A 504 7.70 6.18 -5.67
CA LEU A 504 7.47 5.44 -4.44
C LEU A 504 5.98 5.15 -4.21
N ALA A 505 5.09 6.10 -4.48
CA ALA A 505 3.63 5.86 -4.39
C ALA A 505 3.17 4.74 -5.34
N ILE A 506 3.71 4.69 -6.56
CA ILE A 506 3.45 3.58 -7.51
C ILE A 506 3.95 2.25 -6.94
N GLU A 507 5.15 2.20 -6.37
CA GLU A 507 5.71 0.99 -5.78
C GLU A 507 4.92 0.51 -4.54
N ILE A 508 4.37 1.45 -3.76
CA ILE A 508 3.44 1.15 -2.68
C ILE A 508 2.17 0.51 -3.23
N ALA A 509 1.55 1.11 -4.25
CA ALA A 509 0.36 0.55 -4.87
C ALA A 509 0.62 -0.88 -5.41
N LEU A 510 1.77 -1.08 -6.07
CA LEU A 510 2.19 -2.40 -6.56
C LEU A 510 2.48 -3.41 -5.45
N ALA A 511 3.01 -2.97 -4.30
CA ALA A 511 3.26 -3.82 -3.15
C ALA A 511 1.96 -4.28 -2.47
N LEU A 512 0.97 -3.39 -2.38
CA LEU A 512 -0.31 -3.65 -1.72
C LEU A 512 -1.27 -4.46 -2.59
N GLU A 513 -1.20 -4.31 -3.91
CA GLU A 513 -2.13 -4.93 -4.86
C GLU A 513 -2.35 -6.45 -4.67
N PRO A 514 -1.32 -7.30 -4.50
CA PRO A 514 -1.51 -8.74 -4.35
C PRO A 514 -2.27 -9.14 -3.08
N HIS A 515 -2.31 -8.25 -2.09
CA HIS A 515 -2.81 -8.54 -0.74
C HIS A 515 -4.19 -7.93 -0.48
N ILE A 516 -4.44 -6.72 -0.98
CA ILE A 516 -5.70 -6.01 -0.76
C ILE A 516 -6.46 -5.66 -2.05
N GLN A 517 -5.85 -5.88 -3.23
CA GLN A 517 -6.49 -5.66 -4.54
C GLN A 517 -6.98 -4.22 -4.72
N LEU A 518 -6.06 -3.25 -4.51
CA LEU A 518 -6.30 -1.80 -4.66
C LEU A 518 -6.96 -1.44 -5.98
N SER A 519 -6.72 -2.20 -7.04
CA SER A 519 -7.32 -2.01 -8.35
C SER A 519 -8.84 -2.22 -8.41
N ARG A 520 -9.44 -2.85 -7.40
CA ARG A 520 -10.89 -3.11 -7.35
C ARG A 520 -11.68 -1.86 -6.95
N PRO A 521 -12.75 -1.49 -7.67
CA PRO A 521 -13.57 -0.33 -7.33
C PRO A 521 -14.23 -0.40 -5.95
N GLU A 522 -14.56 -1.60 -5.47
CA GLU A 522 -15.10 -1.81 -4.11
C GLU A 522 -14.07 -1.50 -3.02
N VAL A 523 -12.81 -1.85 -3.25
CA VAL A 523 -11.69 -1.56 -2.33
C VAL A 523 -11.39 -0.08 -2.33
N GLN A 524 -11.31 0.56 -3.50
CA GLN A 524 -11.07 2.01 -3.63
C GLN A 524 -12.16 2.82 -2.94
N ARG A 525 -13.43 2.47 -3.18
CA ARG A 525 -14.56 3.15 -2.52
C ARG A 525 -14.48 3.03 -1.01
N ALA A 526 -14.20 1.83 -0.49
CA ALA A 526 -14.09 1.61 0.96
C ALA A 526 -12.92 2.38 1.59
N ILE A 527 -11.78 2.45 0.90
CA ILE A 527 -10.63 3.24 1.37
C ILE A 527 -10.99 4.73 1.36
N ASN A 528 -11.49 5.27 0.24
CA ASN A 528 -11.84 6.68 0.10
C ASN A 528 -12.97 7.10 1.07
N SER A 529 -13.93 6.22 1.37
CA SER A 529 -15.01 6.50 2.32
C SER A 529 -14.59 6.38 3.79
N SER A 530 -13.41 5.81 4.06
CA SER A 530 -12.87 5.67 5.41
C SER A 530 -11.94 6.85 5.75
N ASN A 531 -12.02 7.33 6.99
CA ASN A 531 -11.08 8.32 7.48
C ASN A 531 -9.70 7.67 7.72
N ALA A 532 -8.66 8.43 7.41
CA ALA A 532 -7.27 8.08 7.63
C ALA A 532 -6.80 8.46 9.04
N ALA A 533 -5.77 7.76 9.51
CA ALA A 533 -5.03 8.13 10.71
C ALA A 533 -4.20 9.41 10.48
N ASP A 534 -4.22 10.33 11.44
CA ASP A 534 -3.33 11.50 11.43
C ASP A 534 -1.99 11.16 12.08
N PHE A 535 -0.97 10.89 11.28
CA PHE A 535 0.39 10.60 11.77
C PHE A 535 1.23 11.84 12.13
N GLY A 536 0.65 13.03 12.23
CA GLY A 536 1.36 14.27 12.57
C GLY A 536 2.07 14.27 13.93
N GLN A 537 1.78 13.31 14.81
CA GLN A 537 2.45 13.14 16.10
C GLN A 537 3.73 12.31 16.04
N ILE A 538 4.03 11.65 14.91
CA ILE A 538 5.20 10.79 14.80
C ILE A 538 6.45 11.64 14.54
N GLU A 539 7.29 11.77 15.55
CA GLU A 539 8.54 12.53 15.44
C GLU A 539 9.63 11.76 14.66
N PRO A 540 10.50 12.46 13.91
CA PRO A 540 11.56 11.83 13.11
C PRO A 540 12.54 11.00 13.94
N ASN A 541 12.89 11.48 15.14
CA ASN A 541 13.92 10.94 16.04
C ASN A 541 13.50 9.65 16.77
N LEU A 542 12.24 9.21 16.64
CA LEU A 542 11.74 8.01 17.31
C LEU A 542 12.35 6.73 16.72
N SER A 543 12.56 5.73 17.59
CA SER A 543 12.99 4.40 17.18
C SER A 543 11.91 3.72 16.32
N ALA A 544 12.30 2.78 15.45
CA ALA A 544 11.35 2.04 14.62
C ALA A 544 10.29 1.32 15.46
N ALA A 545 10.67 0.80 16.63
CA ALA A 545 9.74 0.19 17.58
C ALA A 545 8.74 1.22 18.13
N ALA A 546 9.19 2.40 18.53
CA ALA A 546 8.29 3.46 18.99
C ALA A 546 7.31 3.91 17.89
N LYS A 547 7.80 4.09 16.65
CA LYS A 547 6.95 4.40 15.49
C LYS A 547 5.93 3.30 15.22
N ALA A 548 6.32 2.02 15.32
CA ALA A 548 5.40 0.88 15.15
C ALA A 548 4.27 0.89 16.20
N ALA A 549 4.63 1.11 17.47
CA ALA A 549 3.68 1.11 18.58
C ALA A 549 2.71 2.29 18.51
N LEU A 550 3.21 3.50 18.22
CA LEU A 550 2.37 4.68 18.01
C LEU A 550 1.45 4.48 16.81
N GLY A 551 1.99 4.05 15.67
CA GLY A 551 1.20 3.76 14.47
C GLY A 551 0.05 2.78 14.76
N ALA A 552 0.35 1.67 15.46
CA ALA A 552 -0.64 0.67 15.85
C ALA A 552 -1.70 1.20 16.83
N ALA A 553 -1.32 2.06 17.77
CA ALA A 553 -2.26 2.70 18.69
C ALA A 553 -3.20 3.65 17.93
N MET A 554 -2.65 4.50 17.07
CA MET A 554 -3.39 5.52 16.33
C MET A 554 -4.42 4.89 15.38
N VAL A 555 -4.05 3.85 14.62
CA VAL A 555 -4.99 3.18 13.70
C VAL A 555 -6.12 2.43 14.41
N LYS A 556 -5.88 2.01 15.66
CA LYS A 556 -6.85 1.28 16.49
C LYS A 556 -7.86 2.22 17.16
N GLU A 557 -7.47 3.46 17.42
CA GLU A 557 -8.33 4.46 18.06
C GLU A 557 -9.33 5.12 17.12
N ILE A 558 -9.15 4.98 15.80
CA ILE A 558 -10.05 5.59 14.82
C ILE A 558 -11.37 4.83 14.76
N ASP A 559 -12.45 5.58 14.89
CA ASP A 559 -13.83 5.12 14.83
C ASP A 559 -14.19 4.54 13.46
N VAL A 560 -15.04 3.52 13.48
CA VAL A 560 -15.52 2.82 12.30
C VAL A 560 -16.86 3.44 11.89
N ASP A 561 -16.84 4.32 10.88
CA ASP A 561 -18.04 4.94 10.32
C ASP A 561 -18.41 4.31 8.97
N LEU A 562 -19.58 3.65 8.93
CA LEU A 562 -20.10 3.01 7.73
C LEU A 562 -21.01 3.93 6.90
N SER A 563 -21.37 5.12 7.38
CA SER A 563 -22.33 6.03 6.73
C SER A 563 -21.87 6.41 5.32
N ARG A 564 -20.65 6.93 5.19
CA ARG A 564 -20.03 7.27 3.89
C ARG A 564 -19.82 6.05 3.00
N THR A 565 -19.50 4.91 3.59
CA THR A 565 -19.31 3.65 2.86
C THR A 565 -20.64 3.17 2.26
N ALA A 566 -21.75 3.30 2.99
CA ALA A 566 -23.10 2.98 2.53
C ALA A 566 -23.58 3.98 1.45
N GLU A 567 -23.28 5.26 1.60
CA GLU A 567 -23.57 6.28 0.58
C GLU A 567 -22.80 6.01 -0.73
N SER A 568 -21.51 5.69 -0.63
CA SER A 568 -20.67 5.32 -1.78
C SER A 568 -21.12 4.00 -2.43
N LEU A 569 -21.62 3.06 -1.63
CA LEU A 569 -22.27 1.84 -2.13
C LEU A 569 -23.52 2.17 -2.95
N ALA A 570 -24.41 3.00 -2.38
CA ALA A 570 -25.64 3.43 -3.03
C ALA A 570 -25.37 4.18 -4.33
N LEU A 571 -24.40 5.11 -4.33
CA LEU A 571 -23.95 5.82 -5.52
C LEU A 571 -23.53 4.85 -6.62
N ALA A 572 -22.75 3.81 -6.30
CA ALA A 572 -22.31 2.86 -7.31
C ALA A 572 -23.45 2.00 -7.85
N LEU A 573 -24.36 1.53 -6.98
CA LEU A 573 -25.54 0.79 -7.40
C LEU A 573 -26.38 1.59 -8.40
N VAL A 574 -26.61 2.86 -8.09
CA VAL A 574 -27.34 3.80 -8.94
C VAL A 574 -26.59 4.09 -10.24
N ARG A 575 -25.34 4.55 -10.14
CA ARG A 575 -24.60 5.11 -11.28
C ARG A 575 -24.04 4.05 -12.21
N HIS A 576 -23.50 2.95 -11.67
CA HIS A 576 -22.83 1.92 -12.46
C HIS A 576 -23.75 0.75 -12.80
N TYR A 577 -24.55 0.30 -11.82
CA TYR A 577 -25.42 -0.86 -11.99
C TYR A 577 -26.85 -0.50 -12.40
N ARG A 578 -27.18 0.79 -12.50
CA ARG A 578 -28.51 1.32 -12.87
C ARG A 578 -29.64 0.74 -12.01
N VAL A 579 -29.35 0.56 -10.73
CA VAL A 579 -30.27 0.05 -9.73
C VAL A 579 -31.09 1.20 -9.15
N GLU A 580 -32.41 1.09 -9.21
CA GLU A 580 -33.31 2.01 -8.51
C GLU A 580 -33.27 1.78 -6.99
N LEU A 581 -33.16 2.87 -6.23
CA LEU A 581 -33.23 2.85 -4.76
C LEU A 581 -34.68 3.03 -4.30
N ASP A 582 -35.38 1.92 -4.12
CA ASP A 582 -36.71 1.87 -3.49
C ASP A 582 -36.67 2.52 -2.08
N PRO A 583 -37.72 3.26 -1.65
CA PRO A 583 -37.90 3.69 -0.27
C PRO A 583 -37.48 2.68 0.81
N ALA A 584 -37.79 1.39 0.63
CA ALA A 584 -37.40 0.35 1.58
C ALA A 584 -35.87 0.14 1.66
N ALA A 585 -35.16 0.25 0.52
CA ALA A 585 -33.70 0.19 0.50
C ALA A 585 -33.07 1.43 1.16
N LYS A 586 -33.67 2.62 0.98
CA LYS A 586 -33.21 3.84 1.64
C LYS A 586 -33.33 3.72 3.16
N ALA A 587 -34.49 3.30 3.65
CA ALA A 587 -34.72 3.07 5.07
C ALA A 587 -33.71 2.06 5.66
N PHE A 588 -33.47 0.95 4.96
CA PHE A 588 -32.46 -0.02 5.38
C PHE A 588 -31.05 0.59 5.51
N LEU A 589 -30.59 1.39 4.54
CA LEU A 589 -29.27 2.01 4.60
C LEU A 589 -29.15 3.07 5.70
N ILE A 590 -30.24 3.79 5.99
CA ILE A 590 -30.32 4.77 7.09
C ILE A 590 -30.27 4.04 8.43
N ASP A 591 -31.13 3.04 8.64
CA ASP A 591 -31.28 2.36 9.93
C ASP A 591 -30.08 1.48 10.27
N GLN A 592 -29.52 0.78 9.28
CA GLN A 592 -28.44 -0.19 9.51
C GLN A 592 -27.04 0.44 9.47
N TYR A 593 -26.84 1.47 8.65
CA TYR A 593 -25.51 2.03 8.37
C TYR A 593 -25.41 3.54 8.60
N ALA A 594 -26.47 4.20 9.10
CA ALA A 594 -26.53 5.64 9.34
C ALA A 594 -26.22 6.49 8.10
N ALA A 595 -26.59 6.00 6.90
CA ALA A 595 -26.44 6.77 5.66
C ALA A 595 -27.29 8.06 5.71
N ARG A 596 -26.79 9.17 5.16
CA ARG A 596 -27.53 10.45 5.17
C ARG A 596 -28.69 10.44 4.18
N GLU A 597 -29.88 10.72 4.69
CA GLU A 597 -31.11 10.75 3.90
C GLU A 597 -31.04 11.73 2.71
N ALA A 598 -30.49 12.93 2.95
CA ALA A 598 -30.32 13.95 1.90
C ALA A 598 -29.51 13.44 0.70
N THR A 599 -28.43 12.69 0.95
CA THR A 599 -27.59 12.08 -0.10
C THR A 599 -28.36 11.01 -0.86
N LEU A 600 -29.07 10.13 -0.16
CA LEU A 600 -29.85 9.06 -0.80
C LEU A 600 -31.02 9.59 -1.65
N ASN A 601 -31.61 10.72 -1.24
CA ASN A 601 -32.66 11.39 -2.01
C ASN A 601 -32.11 12.08 -3.27
N MET A 602 -30.93 12.71 -3.18
CA MET A 602 -30.23 13.22 -4.36
C MET A 602 -29.95 12.10 -5.38
N LEU A 603 -29.50 10.93 -4.91
CA LEU A 603 -29.20 9.78 -5.78
C LEU A 603 -30.44 9.21 -6.48
N SER A 604 -31.60 9.13 -5.81
CA SER A 604 -32.82 8.68 -6.50
C SER A 604 -33.28 9.68 -7.57
N ASN A 605 -33.12 10.98 -7.30
CA ASN A 605 -33.49 12.04 -8.25
C ASN A 605 -32.54 12.08 -9.46
N TYR A 606 -31.28 11.67 -9.29
CA TYR A 606 -30.32 11.53 -10.38
C TYR A 606 -30.80 10.52 -11.44
N LEU A 607 -31.31 9.35 -11.03
CA LEU A 607 -31.88 8.36 -11.96
C LEU A 607 -33.15 8.85 -12.66
N ALA A 608 -34.00 9.57 -11.93
CA ALA A 608 -35.24 10.10 -12.47
C ALA A 608 -35.01 11.21 -13.52
N SER A 609 -33.94 11.98 -13.36
CA SER A 609 -33.59 13.10 -14.26
C SER A 609 -32.71 12.71 -15.45
N HIS A 610 -31.83 11.71 -15.30
CA HIS A 610 -30.96 11.24 -16.37
C HIS A 610 -31.58 10.05 -17.11
N SER A 611 -32.50 10.34 -18.03
CA SER A 611 -33.10 9.35 -18.93
C SER A 611 -32.05 8.71 -19.85
N ARG A 612 -31.79 7.40 -19.64
CA ARG A 612 -31.35 6.28 -20.53
C ARG A 612 -30.36 6.46 -21.70
N GLY A 613 -29.98 7.67 -22.14
CA GLY A 613 -29.17 7.94 -23.33
C GLY A 613 -27.70 8.28 -23.08
N ASP A 614 -27.34 8.67 -21.85
CA ASP A 614 -25.96 9.11 -21.56
C ASP A 614 -25.08 7.89 -21.22
N THR A 615 -24.75 7.11 -22.24
CA THR A 615 -23.62 6.19 -22.18
C THR A 615 -22.36 7.02 -22.03
N ARG A 616 -21.95 7.32 -20.78
CA ARG A 616 -20.60 7.85 -20.56
C ARG A 616 -19.62 6.87 -21.18
N ASN A 617 -18.89 7.39 -22.17
CA ASN A 617 -17.83 6.70 -22.87
C ASN A 617 -16.97 5.94 -21.87
N VAL A 618 -17.08 4.61 -21.90
CA VAL A 618 -16.07 3.75 -21.32
C VAL A 618 -14.80 4.12 -22.05
N SER A 619 -13.87 4.82 -21.39
CA SER A 619 -12.61 5.20 -22.01
C SER A 619 -11.90 3.93 -22.45
N TYR A 620 -11.89 3.72 -23.77
CA TYR A 620 -11.13 2.67 -24.40
C TYR A 620 -9.66 3.07 -24.28
N LEU A 621 -8.90 2.36 -23.45
CA LEU A 621 -7.45 2.41 -23.51
C LEU A 621 -7.03 1.97 -24.92
N SER A 622 -6.90 2.95 -25.81
CA SER A 622 -6.59 2.79 -27.24
C SER A 622 -5.09 2.74 -27.50
N GLN A 623 -4.27 3.02 -26.48
CA GLN A 623 -2.82 2.99 -26.63
C GLN A 623 -2.33 1.54 -26.57
N ARG A 624 -1.77 1.10 -27.70
CA ARG A 624 -1.08 -0.19 -27.79
C ARG A 624 0.15 -0.14 -26.88
N PRO A 625 0.36 -1.14 -26.00
CA PRO A 625 1.55 -1.16 -25.15
C PRO A 625 2.82 -1.23 -26.00
N PRO A 626 3.94 -0.62 -25.58
CA PRO A 626 5.19 -0.70 -26.30
C PRO A 626 5.68 -2.15 -26.35
N ALA A 627 6.22 -2.55 -27.51
CA ALA A 627 6.71 -3.90 -27.74
C ALA A 627 8.16 -4.02 -27.26
N VAL A 628 8.35 -4.49 -26.02
CA VAL A 628 9.69 -4.90 -25.57
C VAL A 628 10.04 -6.21 -26.26
N GLY A 629 11.06 -6.18 -27.13
CA GLY A 629 11.56 -7.36 -27.83
C GLY A 629 12.34 -8.30 -26.92
N ALA A 630 12.45 -9.58 -27.30
CA ALA A 630 13.30 -10.55 -26.60
C ALA A 630 14.76 -10.07 -26.56
N PRO A 631 15.53 -10.37 -25.50
CA PRO A 631 16.91 -9.91 -25.38
C PRO A 631 17.75 -10.42 -26.56
N PRO A 632 18.47 -9.53 -27.28
CA PRO A 632 19.37 -9.90 -28.37
C PRO A 632 20.36 -10.99 -27.97
N ARG A 633 20.62 -11.92 -28.90
CA ARG A 633 21.58 -13.01 -28.69
C ARG A 633 23.01 -12.49 -28.50
N ASP A 634 23.31 -11.31 -29.05
CA ASP A 634 24.64 -10.73 -29.03
C ASP A 634 25.07 -10.27 -27.63
N TRP A 635 24.13 -9.84 -26.78
CA TRP A 635 24.42 -9.52 -25.37
C TRP A 635 24.92 -10.76 -24.60
N TYR A 636 24.29 -11.92 -24.83
CA TYR A 636 24.73 -13.18 -24.23
C TYR A 636 26.06 -13.65 -24.80
N ARG A 637 26.31 -13.46 -26.10
CA ARG A 637 27.59 -13.78 -26.72
C ARG A 637 28.72 -12.94 -26.13
N ALA A 638 28.52 -11.63 -25.96
CA ALA A 638 29.48 -10.74 -25.33
C ALA A 638 29.80 -11.19 -23.88
N LEU A 639 28.78 -11.56 -23.10
CA LEU A 639 28.97 -12.07 -21.74
C LEU A 639 29.73 -13.41 -21.70
N VAL A 640 29.43 -14.34 -22.61
CA VAL A 640 30.12 -15.63 -22.71
C VAL A 640 31.57 -15.43 -23.12
N GLN A 641 31.86 -14.56 -24.08
CA GLN A 641 33.23 -14.23 -24.49
C GLN A 641 34.02 -13.60 -23.34
N ALA A 642 33.42 -12.67 -22.59
CA ALA A 642 34.04 -12.09 -21.41
C ALA A 642 34.40 -13.13 -20.35
N ARG A 643 33.49 -14.07 -20.05
CA ARG A 643 33.76 -15.16 -19.09
C ARG A 643 34.87 -16.09 -19.56
N ARG A 644 34.94 -16.38 -20.87
CA ARG A 644 36.02 -17.20 -21.45
C ARG A 644 37.38 -16.52 -21.39
N ALA A 645 37.45 -15.20 -21.56
CA ALA A 645 38.70 -14.45 -21.46
C ALA A 645 39.15 -14.21 -20.00
N LEU A 646 38.24 -14.36 -19.03
CA LEU A 646 38.55 -14.24 -17.60
C LEU A 646 39.06 -15.54 -16.98
N ASN A 647 38.57 -16.68 -17.46
CA ASN A 647 39.08 -18.02 -17.14
C ASN A 647 40.40 -18.27 -17.86
#